data_AF-X6LWE9-F1
#
_entry.id   AF-X6LWE9-F1
#
_cell.length_a   1.000
_cell.length_b   1.000
_cell.length_c   1.000
_cell.angle_alpha   90.00
_cell.angle_beta   90.00
_cell.angle_gamma   90.00
#
_symmetry.space_group_name_H-M   'P 1'
#
loop_
_entity.id
_entity.type
_entity.pdbx_description
1 polymer ?
#
loop_
_entity_poly.entity_id
_entity_poly.type
_entity_poly.pdbx_seq_one_letter_code
_entity_poly.pdbx_strand_id
1 'polypeptide(L)'
;VVETTKAAINSCNFREAEEKIKLVRRITRILGHRFQQISLDNSNEEKMKEQSGKIVNSVDELEKQLESVLKNVVNKYKEIKLSGCQFNPYASNPPKALYDKLDKVMQIAATSNYREAWEEIEGDITKKVRDLLLDAREKVTNSNSRESEACIRLCESVLNSLPEHVQEILKDEIQQCREDIKYEIENALKEVEQVMQKKNVQDINELLSRCNSNQEKTIKSGVDKMAREIVSRIDKQWMDGETSEALSSMEELYRFKNTFKKKMPDLDRYFINARDSLSSSFDKYQKHIITTFESVDRGTTGLEWTEKAFDFVLICLEVKTNPTGDIDPDELLPLNFNEKIKELDSKTYNYFVSLQQRFKKSMEAMNVEELHAVLNVMKTVGNEGPFLQKVRAFMKKKTVCGISDDSTFKLFTYSEMIRDLNSYLEKMVDEVIGDGIINATTKANDVDRERFFNQVKDKLNFLKQISQLKGHVTNTQKLESCETVLEKEVQDLAKKNAEISKWNSTSCSEINLYYKCFTVMQKNGILLNVMKPQIDAIEDMVKNRVEQIEKDAITDLGVEHVLPRLLSMKEISVHIFDFKAMVDKRIDELLSAYKRHNSKNGMSISLLALQLEKDPSGIGYNVALFNVKTQSHGIDHVLKKVETKGVKIDEAKLEKKYEDFNTIYRKLIQDNLAEKPTLSMLVSNIKMITRGIEQKPDNVDWSATIRNKIPDLMAHIFALWTLQNAQFYFDAKGADNQDSYLLQPHAAQ
;
A
#
# COMPACT_ATOMS: atom_id res chain seq x y z
N VAL A 1 20.69 117.19 10.20
CA VAL A 1 21.94 116.39 10.03
C VAL A 1 21.96 115.19 10.97
N VAL A 2 21.86 115.33 12.29
CA VAL A 2 21.82 114.20 13.24
C VAL A 2 20.71 113.17 12.90
N GLU A 3 19.48 113.61 12.65
CA GLU A 3 18.37 112.70 12.26
C GLU A 3 18.63 111.97 10.93
N THR A 4 19.17 112.69 9.95
CA THR A 4 19.55 112.10 8.65
C THR A 4 20.76 111.17 8.74
N THR A 5 21.59 111.31 9.78
CA THR A 5 22.67 110.37 10.11
C THR A 5 22.10 109.13 10.79
N LYS A 6 21.17 109.26 11.74
CA LYS A 6 20.44 108.12 12.32
C LYS A 6 19.70 107.31 11.26
N ALA A 7 19.07 107.98 10.29
CA ALA A 7 18.41 107.32 9.16
C ALA A 7 19.41 106.54 8.28
N ALA A 8 20.62 107.05 8.09
CA ALA A 8 21.70 106.35 7.36
C ALA A 8 22.26 105.15 8.15
N ILE A 9 22.43 105.29 9.48
CA ILE A 9 22.82 104.19 10.37
C ILE A 9 21.77 103.08 10.36
N ASN A 10 20.49 103.42 10.54
CA ASN A 10 19.38 102.45 10.58
C ASN A 10 19.12 101.76 9.24
N SER A 11 19.46 102.38 8.11
CA SER A 11 19.35 101.79 6.78
C SER A 11 20.60 101.02 6.33
N CYS A 12 21.58 100.86 7.22
CA CYS A 12 22.89 100.25 6.95
C CYS A 12 23.63 100.92 5.77
N ASN A 13 23.39 102.22 5.53
CA ASN A 13 24.18 103.03 4.62
C ASN A 13 25.41 103.56 5.36
N PHE A 14 26.32 102.64 5.71
CA PHE A 14 27.49 102.90 6.56
C PHE A 14 28.39 104.01 6.01
N ARG A 15 28.50 104.12 4.68
CA ARG A 15 29.27 105.18 4.02
C ARG A 15 28.68 106.56 4.30
N GLU A 16 27.38 106.70 4.06
CA GLU A 16 26.67 107.95 4.28
C GLU A 16 26.65 108.33 5.78
N ALA A 17 26.54 107.33 6.67
CA ALA A 17 26.65 107.53 8.11
C ALA A 17 28.03 108.07 8.52
N GLU A 18 29.12 107.44 8.08
CA GLU A 18 30.50 107.87 8.35
C GLU A 18 30.81 109.26 7.78
N GLU A 19 30.47 109.53 6.52
CA GLU A 19 30.69 110.84 5.89
C GLU A 19 29.94 111.95 6.65
N LYS A 20 28.71 111.68 7.09
CA LYS A 20 27.92 112.63 7.89
C LYS A 20 28.45 112.78 9.31
N ILE A 21 28.92 111.72 9.98
CA ILE A 21 29.55 111.81 11.31
C ILE A 21 30.85 112.62 11.23
N LYS A 22 31.69 112.37 10.22
CA LYS A 22 32.90 113.16 9.95
C LYS A 22 32.58 114.63 9.69
N LEU A 23 31.53 114.91 8.90
CA LEU A 23 31.07 116.27 8.63
C LEU A 23 30.60 116.97 9.91
N VAL A 24 29.78 116.30 10.73
CA VAL A 24 29.32 116.83 12.02
C VAL A 24 30.52 117.09 12.94
N ARG A 25 31.48 116.15 13.07
CA ARG A 25 32.72 116.36 13.84
C ARG A 25 33.51 117.58 13.37
N ARG A 26 33.64 117.76 12.05
CA ARG A 26 34.36 118.90 11.47
C ARG A 26 33.64 120.21 11.77
N ILE A 27 32.32 120.26 11.64
CA ILE A 27 31.49 121.42 11.98
C ILE A 27 31.59 121.72 13.48
N THR A 28 31.49 120.72 14.35
CA THR A 28 31.63 120.87 15.81
C THR A 28 33.01 121.37 16.21
N ARG A 29 34.10 120.88 15.57
CA ARG A 29 35.45 121.41 15.80
C ARG A 29 35.57 122.87 15.38
N ILE A 30 35.08 123.25 14.20
CA ILE A 30 35.13 124.63 13.69
C ILE A 30 34.32 125.57 14.59
N LEU A 31 33.12 125.16 14.98
CA LEU A 31 32.26 125.93 15.88
C LEU A 31 32.89 126.06 17.27
N GLY A 32 33.38 124.96 17.86
CA GLY A 32 34.08 124.99 19.14
C GLY A 32 35.29 125.91 19.16
N HIS A 33 36.07 125.94 18.06
CA HIS A 33 37.23 126.82 17.92
C HIS A 33 36.84 128.30 17.75
N ARG A 34 35.71 128.59 17.08
CA ARG A 34 35.16 129.95 16.95
C ARG A 34 34.58 130.47 18.27
N PHE A 35 33.92 129.62 19.06
CA PHE A 35 33.36 130.01 20.35
C PHE A 35 34.43 130.28 21.42
N GLN A 36 35.62 129.67 21.31
CA GLN A 36 36.78 130.06 22.12
C GLN A 36 37.37 131.43 21.75
N GLN A 37 37.12 131.95 20.55
CA GLN A 37 37.65 133.24 20.08
C GLN A 37 36.73 134.45 20.34
N ILE A 38 35.44 134.24 20.62
CA ILE A 38 34.47 135.31 20.88
C ILE A 38 34.17 135.33 22.39
N SER A 39 34.99 136.04 23.17
CA SER A 39 34.82 136.25 24.62
C SER A 39 34.79 137.75 24.93
N LEU A 40 33.59 138.30 25.04
CA LEU A 40 33.23 139.59 25.67
C LEU A 40 31.73 139.55 26.02
N ASP A 41 31.34 138.69 26.99
CA ASP A 41 30.27 138.92 27.98
C ASP A 41 29.93 137.60 28.72
N ASN A 42 30.15 137.59 30.04
CA ASN A 42 30.20 136.39 30.89
C ASN A 42 28.85 135.69 31.17
N SER A 43 27.74 136.06 30.54
CA SER A 43 26.43 135.40 30.77
C SER A 43 25.99 134.43 29.66
N ASN A 44 26.61 134.48 28.47
CA ASN A 44 26.27 133.61 27.34
C ASN A 44 27.26 132.45 27.12
N GLU A 45 28.43 132.48 27.76
CA GLU A 45 29.51 131.51 27.54
C GLU A 45 29.18 130.10 28.11
N GLU A 46 28.55 130.01 29.28
CA GLU A 46 28.14 128.72 29.87
C GLU A 46 27.05 128.03 29.06
N LYS A 47 26.04 128.76 28.57
CA LYS A 47 24.98 128.22 27.70
C LYS A 47 25.51 127.69 26.37
N MET A 48 26.54 128.32 25.80
CA MET A 48 27.13 127.87 24.53
C MET A 48 28.13 126.72 24.69
N LYS A 49 28.91 126.67 25.79
CA LYS A 49 29.73 125.48 26.13
C LYS A 49 28.85 124.26 26.41
N GLU A 50 27.71 124.43 27.07
CA GLU A 50 26.73 123.36 27.30
C GLU A 50 26.11 122.86 25.98
N GLN A 51 25.80 123.75 25.03
CA GLN A 51 25.32 123.37 23.69
C GLN A 51 26.39 122.64 22.85
N SER A 52 27.66 123.08 22.90
CA SER A 52 28.76 122.36 22.24
C SER A 52 29.00 120.98 22.85
N GLY A 53 28.93 120.85 24.18
CA GLY A 53 29.00 119.57 24.89
C GLY A 53 27.86 118.61 24.53
N LYS A 54 26.63 119.14 24.38
CA LYS A 54 25.47 118.36 23.88
C LYS A 54 25.69 117.85 22.45
N ILE A 55 26.35 118.60 21.58
CA ILE A 55 26.66 118.18 20.21
C ILE A 55 27.77 117.12 20.18
N VAL A 56 28.84 117.26 20.98
CA VAL A 56 29.90 116.24 21.09
C VAL A 56 29.33 114.92 21.64
N ASN A 57 28.54 114.97 22.71
CA ASN A 57 27.85 113.79 23.26
C ASN A 57 26.91 113.15 22.23
N SER A 58 26.25 113.95 21.38
CA SER A 58 25.39 113.45 20.31
C SER A 58 26.17 112.76 19.19
N VAL A 59 27.41 113.19 18.92
CA VAL A 59 28.31 112.55 17.94
C VAL A 59 28.82 111.22 18.48
N ASP A 60 29.25 111.18 19.74
CA ASP A 60 29.73 109.94 20.37
C ASP A 60 28.58 108.91 20.51
N GLU A 61 27.35 109.37 20.76
CA GLU A 61 26.15 108.53 20.75
C GLU A 61 25.84 107.98 19.34
N LEU A 62 26.04 108.77 18.28
CA LEU A 62 25.89 108.28 16.89
C LEU A 62 26.95 107.23 16.53
N GLU A 63 28.18 107.37 17.02
CA GLU A 63 29.24 106.38 16.80
C GLU A 63 28.98 105.08 17.55
N LYS A 64 28.53 105.16 18.82
CA LYS A 64 28.09 103.97 19.57
C LYS A 64 26.90 103.28 18.92
N GLN A 65 25.95 104.05 18.36
CA GLN A 65 24.82 103.49 17.60
C GLN A 65 25.28 102.82 16.31
N LEU A 66 26.23 103.40 15.59
CA LEU A 66 26.83 102.83 14.39
C LEU A 66 27.57 101.51 14.69
N GLU A 67 28.36 101.47 15.75
CA GLU A 67 29.05 100.27 16.24
C GLU A 67 28.05 99.18 16.68
N SER A 68 27.00 99.57 17.41
CA SER A 68 25.91 98.65 17.80
C SER A 68 25.18 98.06 16.61
N VAL A 69 24.86 98.87 15.59
CA VAL A 69 24.20 98.39 14.36
C VAL A 69 25.13 97.48 13.56
N LEU A 70 26.42 97.81 13.44
CA LEU A 70 27.41 96.94 12.80
C LEU A 70 27.50 95.58 13.52
N LYS A 71 27.58 95.57 14.85
CA LYS A 71 27.58 94.35 15.66
C LYS A 71 26.28 93.54 15.50
N ASN A 72 25.14 94.20 15.41
CA ASN A 72 23.86 93.54 15.13
C ASN A 72 23.83 92.92 13.74
N VAL A 73 24.45 93.55 12.73
CA VAL A 73 24.58 92.95 11.38
C VAL A 73 25.46 91.71 11.44
N VAL A 74 26.61 91.75 12.11
CA VAL A 74 27.47 90.56 12.31
C VAL A 74 26.70 89.42 12.98
N ASN A 75 25.98 89.71 14.07
CA ASN A 75 25.17 88.70 14.78
C ASN A 75 24.10 88.09 13.88
N LYS A 76 23.41 88.89 13.05
CA LYS A 76 22.41 88.38 12.10
C LYS A 76 22.98 87.36 11.13
N TYR A 77 24.17 87.58 10.59
CA TYR A 77 24.80 86.60 9.69
C TYR A 77 25.29 85.36 10.44
N LYS A 78 25.80 85.52 11.67
CA LYS A 78 26.19 84.39 12.52
C LYS A 78 25.03 83.47 12.91
N GLU A 79 23.85 84.02 13.16
CA GLU A 79 22.66 83.25 13.54
C GLU A 79 22.10 82.40 12.39
N ILE A 80 22.43 82.71 11.13
CA ILE A 80 22.00 81.92 9.97
C ILE A 80 22.67 80.55 9.98
N LYS A 81 21.88 79.48 9.99
CA LYS A 81 22.38 78.10 9.89
C LYS A 81 22.29 77.59 8.45
N LEU A 82 23.33 76.90 7.99
CA LEU A 82 23.30 76.17 6.71
C LEU A 82 22.82 74.72 6.87
N SER A 83 23.13 74.08 8.01
CA SER A 83 22.71 72.71 8.28
C SER A 83 21.18 72.59 8.35
N GLY A 84 20.62 71.59 7.67
CA GLY A 84 19.18 71.30 7.64
C GLY A 84 18.35 72.20 6.74
N CYS A 85 18.95 73.13 5.99
CA CYS A 85 18.23 73.97 5.02
C CYS A 85 18.04 73.25 3.68
N GLN A 86 16.89 73.48 3.02
CA GLN A 86 16.64 73.03 1.64
C GLN A 86 16.95 74.12 0.60
N PHE A 87 16.96 75.38 1.03
CA PHE A 87 17.14 76.55 0.17
C PHE A 87 18.22 77.46 0.75
N ASN A 88 18.85 78.28 -0.09
CA ASN A 88 19.88 79.22 0.33
C ASN A 88 19.33 80.29 1.29
N PRO A 89 19.74 80.29 2.58
CA PRO A 89 19.21 81.23 3.57
C PRO A 89 19.73 82.66 3.37
N TYR A 90 20.77 82.85 2.56
CA TYR A 90 21.32 84.16 2.23
C TYR A 90 20.60 84.85 1.07
N ALA A 91 19.66 84.19 0.40
CA ALA A 91 18.99 84.73 -0.78
C ALA A 91 18.29 86.08 -0.53
N SER A 92 17.70 86.27 0.66
CA SER A 92 17.00 87.50 1.03
C SER A 92 17.93 88.63 1.49
N ASN A 93 19.13 88.31 1.98
CA ASN A 93 20.13 89.28 2.44
C ASN A 93 21.53 88.84 1.98
N PRO A 94 21.88 88.99 0.69
CA PRO A 94 23.10 88.41 0.15
C PRO A 94 24.36 89.05 0.75
N PRO A 95 25.34 88.25 1.25
CA PRO A 95 26.63 88.75 1.73
C PRO A 95 27.34 89.67 0.73
N LYS A 96 27.24 89.39 -0.58
CA LYS A 96 27.78 90.28 -1.63
C LYS A 96 27.21 91.70 -1.58
N ALA A 97 25.91 91.84 -1.32
CA ALA A 97 25.25 93.15 -1.24
C ALA A 97 25.64 93.92 0.04
N LEU A 98 26.01 93.19 1.11
CA LEU A 98 26.60 93.81 2.31
C LEU A 98 28.05 94.23 2.05
N TYR A 99 28.84 93.36 1.42
CA TYR A 99 30.23 93.64 1.07
C TYR A 99 30.35 94.89 0.19
N ASP A 100 29.53 95.02 -0.85
CA ASP A 100 29.51 96.21 -1.72
C ASP A 100 29.24 97.52 -0.97
N LYS A 101 28.46 97.46 0.12
CA LYS A 101 28.18 98.60 1.01
C LYS A 101 29.34 98.90 1.95
N LEU A 102 30.07 97.88 2.38
CA LEU A 102 31.17 98.01 3.34
C LEU A 102 32.52 98.29 2.67
N ASP A 103 32.82 97.73 1.50
CA ASP A 103 34.11 97.81 0.80
C ASP A 103 34.60 99.26 0.65
N LYS A 104 33.70 100.14 0.17
CA LYS A 104 34.01 101.58 0.04
C LYS A 104 34.31 102.26 1.37
N VAL A 105 33.75 101.79 2.49
CA VAL A 105 33.95 102.36 3.83
C VAL A 105 35.21 101.79 4.47
N MET A 106 35.50 100.50 4.26
CA MET A 106 36.71 99.82 4.73
C MET A 106 38.00 100.46 4.19
N GLN A 107 37.94 101.11 3.02
CA GLN A 107 39.07 101.82 2.43
C GLN A 107 39.27 103.26 2.96
N ILE A 108 38.26 103.87 3.60
CA ILE A 108 38.21 105.32 3.87
C ILE A 108 38.08 105.66 5.37
N ALA A 109 37.48 104.79 6.18
CA ALA A 109 37.23 105.04 7.60
C ALA A 109 38.36 104.48 8.49
N ALA A 110 38.91 105.31 9.37
CA ALA A 110 39.91 104.93 10.38
C ALA A 110 39.31 104.74 11.78
N THR A 111 38.00 104.90 11.92
CA THR A 111 37.32 105.16 13.20
C THR A 111 36.46 104.00 13.70
N SER A 112 36.14 103.04 12.84
CA SER A 112 35.22 101.93 13.13
C SER A 112 35.73 100.62 12.50
N ASN A 113 35.65 99.49 13.20
CA ASN A 113 36.22 98.18 12.82
C ASN A 113 35.43 97.43 11.71
N TYR A 114 35.09 98.09 10.59
CA TYR A 114 34.31 97.48 9.49
C TYR A 114 35.00 96.29 8.81
N ARG A 115 36.34 96.34 8.72
CA ARG A 115 37.12 95.24 8.13
C ARG A 115 37.04 93.99 9.01
N GLU A 116 37.27 94.14 10.31
CA GLU A 116 37.18 93.05 11.29
C GLU A 116 35.78 92.45 11.34
N ALA A 117 34.73 93.29 11.31
CA ALA A 117 33.34 92.85 11.25
C ALA A 117 33.02 92.03 9.99
N TRP A 118 33.59 92.39 8.83
CA TRP A 118 33.43 91.61 7.61
C TRP A 118 34.26 90.33 7.63
N GLU A 119 35.51 90.37 8.06
CA GLU A 119 36.36 89.18 8.22
C GLU A 119 35.71 88.15 9.15
N GLU A 120 35.00 88.62 10.18
CA GLU A 120 34.22 87.77 11.09
C GLU A 120 32.99 87.11 10.41
N ILE A 121 32.28 87.86 9.55
CA ILE A 121 31.16 87.32 8.74
C ILE A 121 31.67 86.34 7.69
N GLU A 122 32.73 86.72 6.96
CA GLU A 122 33.37 85.92 5.92
C GLU A 122 33.89 84.60 6.49
N GLY A 123 34.60 84.66 7.62
CA GLY A 123 35.13 83.48 8.31
C GLY A 123 34.03 82.53 8.78
N ASP A 124 32.93 83.07 9.30
CA ASP A 124 31.77 82.29 9.75
C ASP A 124 31.05 81.61 8.57
N ILE A 125 30.77 82.33 7.48
CA ILE A 125 30.13 81.78 6.28
C ILE A 125 31.01 80.69 5.65
N THR A 126 32.30 80.98 5.48
CA THR A 126 33.29 80.05 4.91
C THR A 126 33.35 78.77 5.74
N LYS A 127 33.39 78.89 7.07
CA LYS A 127 33.36 77.74 7.97
C LYS A 127 32.08 76.91 7.80
N LYS A 128 30.91 77.56 7.77
CA LYS A 128 29.62 76.86 7.60
C LYS A 128 29.53 76.11 6.27
N VAL A 129 30.09 76.67 5.17
CA VAL A 129 30.15 75.97 3.88
C VAL A 129 31.05 74.75 3.97
N ARG A 130 32.25 74.88 4.56
CA ARG A 130 33.18 73.76 4.75
C ARG A 130 32.60 72.66 5.64
N ASP A 131 31.94 73.01 6.73
CA ASP A 131 31.25 72.06 7.62
C ASP A 131 30.16 71.29 6.85
N LEU A 132 29.42 71.97 5.96
CA LEU A 132 28.40 71.33 5.13
C LEU A 132 28.99 70.41 4.04
N LEU A 133 30.18 70.74 3.50
CA LEU A 133 30.91 69.87 2.56
C LEU A 133 31.44 68.60 3.26
N LEU A 134 31.91 68.70 4.50
CA LEU A 134 32.29 67.55 5.32
C LEU A 134 31.08 66.63 5.59
N ASP A 135 29.95 67.22 5.98
CA ASP A 135 28.68 66.52 6.16
C ASP A 135 28.22 65.83 4.86
N ALA A 136 28.40 66.48 3.70
CA ALA A 136 28.07 65.88 2.40
C ALA A 136 28.90 64.61 2.12
N ARG A 137 30.20 64.60 2.45
CA ARG A 137 31.07 63.42 2.30
C ARG A 137 30.71 62.31 3.28
N GLU A 138 30.47 62.64 4.56
CA GLU A 138 30.05 61.66 5.57
C GLU A 138 28.71 60.99 5.20
N LYS A 139 27.81 61.74 4.54
CA LYS A 139 26.55 61.22 4.03
C LYS A 139 26.70 60.26 2.85
N VAL A 140 27.79 60.27 2.09
CA VAL A 140 28.02 59.25 1.04
C VAL A 140 28.32 57.90 1.65
N THR A 141 29.06 57.89 2.76
CA THR A 141 29.45 56.68 3.48
C THR A 141 28.28 56.08 4.24
N ASN A 142 27.40 56.92 4.80
CA ASN A 142 26.33 56.48 5.69
C ASN A 142 24.91 56.52 5.09
N SER A 143 24.67 57.34 4.05
CA SER A 143 23.33 57.71 3.57
C SER A 143 23.19 57.64 2.04
N ASN A 144 22.01 58.05 1.55
CA ASN A 144 21.64 58.03 0.14
C ASN A 144 22.39 59.13 -0.64
N SER A 145 22.95 58.82 -1.81
CA SER A 145 23.70 59.78 -2.64
C SER A 145 22.92 61.07 -2.99
N ARG A 146 21.58 61.01 -2.95
CA ARG A 146 20.70 62.17 -3.10
C ARG A 146 20.87 63.22 -2.02
N GLU A 147 21.17 62.83 -0.78
CA GLU A 147 21.33 63.76 0.34
C GLU A 147 22.66 64.50 0.25
N SER A 148 23.74 63.80 -0.11
CA SER A 148 25.04 64.41 -0.40
C SER A 148 24.94 65.40 -1.56
N GLU A 149 24.28 65.02 -2.66
CA GLU A 149 24.04 65.91 -3.81
C GLU A 149 23.18 67.13 -3.43
N ALA A 150 22.21 66.98 -2.52
CA ALA A 150 21.42 68.10 -2.01
C ALA A 150 22.29 69.10 -1.21
N CYS A 151 23.23 68.61 -0.38
CA CYS A 151 24.18 69.46 0.32
C CYS A 151 25.10 70.21 -0.66
N ILE A 152 25.63 69.54 -1.69
CA ILE A 152 26.47 70.18 -2.72
C ILE A 152 25.70 71.29 -3.46
N ARG A 153 24.45 71.03 -3.87
CA ARG A 153 23.59 72.05 -4.52
C ARG A 153 23.30 73.24 -3.61
N LEU A 154 23.15 73.02 -2.30
CA LEU A 154 22.99 74.11 -1.34
C LEU A 154 24.26 74.96 -1.28
N CYS A 155 25.45 74.35 -1.23
CA CYS A 155 26.73 75.07 -1.29
C CYS A 155 26.88 75.87 -2.59
N GLU A 156 26.57 75.29 -3.75
CA GLU A 156 26.56 75.98 -5.06
C GLU A 156 25.59 77.17 -5.05
N SER A 157 24.42 77.03 -4.42
CA SER A 157 23.44 78.11 -4.30
C SER A 157 23.92 79.25 -3.39
N VAL A 158 24.56 78.91 -2.26
CA VAL A 158 25.17 79.87 -1.33
C VAL A 158 26.30 80.65 -2.02
N LEU A 159 27.14 79.96 -2.80
CA LEU A 159 28.25 80.55 -3.57
C LEU A 159 27.79 81.77 -4.39
N ASN A 160 26.63 81.68 -5.06
CA ASN A 160 26.06 82.77 -5.87
C ASN A 160 25.67 84.03 -5.07
N SER A 161 25.64 83.95 -3.74
CA SER A 161 25.32 85.06 -2.82
C SER A 161 26.54 85.70 -2.17
N LEU A 162 27.74 85.13 -2.38
CA LEU A 162 29.00 85.60 -1.81
C LEU A 162 29.72 86.60 -2.72
N PRO A 163 30.64 87.43 -2.21
CA PRO A 163 31.51 88.27 -3.04
C PRO A 163 32.50 87.44 -3.87
N GLU A 164 33.03 88.02 -4.95
CA GLU A 164 33.91 87.33 -5.92
C GLU A 164 35.12 86.64 -5.27
N HIS A 165 35.83 87.31 -4.35
CA HIS A 165 37.02 86.74 -3.72
C HIS A 165 36.72 85.51 -2.87
N VAL A 166 35.55 85.47 -2.19
CA VAL A 166 35.12 84.29 -1.42
C VAL A 166 34.60 83.19 -2.35
N GLN A 167 33.99 83.56 -3.47
CA GLN A 167 33.55 82.60 -4.48
C GLN A 167 34.74 81.84 -5.05
N GLU A 168 35.83 82.53 -5.41
CA GLU A 168 37.04 81.88 -5.93
C GLU A 168 37.61 80.84 -4.97
N ILE A 169 37.66 81.16 -3.67
CA ILE A 169 38.16 80.24 -2.64
C ILE A 169 37.29 78.98 -2.51
N LEU A 170 35.97 79.13 -2.47
CA LEU A 170 35.05 78.02 -2.18
C LEU A 170 34.65 77.21 -3.41
N LYS A 171 34.72 77.79 -4.61
CA LYS A 171 34.27 77.13 -5.85
C LYS A 171 35.06 75.86 -6.14
N ASP A 172 36.38 75.92 -5.99
CA ASP A 172 37.27 74.77 -6.21
C ASP A 172 37.06 73.71 -5.13
N GLU A 173 36.84 74.11 -3.87
CA GLU A 173 36.54 73.18 -2.75
C GLU A 173 35.22 72.43 -2.99
N ILE A 174 34.17 73.11 -3.44
CA ILE A 174 32.86 72.50 -3.75
C ILE A 174 32.99 71.51 -4.92
N GLN A 175 33.69 71.90 -5.98
CA GLN A 175 33.87 71.06 -7.17
C GLN A 175 34.69 69.81 -6.83
N GLN A 176 35.80 69.95 -6.11
CA GLN A 176 36.62 68.82 -5.66
C GLN A 176 35.80 67.86 -4.79
N CYS A 177 35.01 68.39 -3.86
CA CYS A 177 34.14 67.56 -3.02
C CYS A 177 33.14 66.75 -3.86
N ARG A 178 32.54 67.34 -4.89
CA ARG A 178 31.62 66.65 -5.81
C ARG A 178 32.31 65.52 -6.58
N GLU A 179 33.52 65.75 -7.07
CA GLU A 179 34.31 64.74 -7.80
C GLU A 179 34.72 63.59 -6.89
N ASP A 180 35.15 63.87 -5.66
CA ASP A 180 35.51 62.85 -4.67
C ASP A 180 34.29 61.98 -4.33
N ILE A 181 33.12 62.59 -4.08
CA ILE A 181 31.85 61.88 -3.84
C ILE A 181 31.52 60.95 -5.01
N LYS A 182 31.67 61.44 -6.26
CA LYS A 182 31.39 60.63 -7.45
C LYS A 182 32.35 59.45 -7.59
N TYR A 183 33.65 59.70 -7.37
CA TYR A 183 34.68 58.67 -7.41
C TYR A 183 34.45 57.57 -6.36
N GLU A 184 34.11 57.96 -5.12
CA GLU A 184 33.79 57.02 -4.04
C GLU A 184 32.60 56.11 -4.38
N ILE A 185 31.52 56.68 -4.96
CA ILE A 185 30.35 55.91 -5.39
C ILE A 185 30.72 54.93 -6.51
N GLU A 186 31.44 55.38 -7.54
CA GLU A 186 31.85 54.52 -8.65
C GLU A 186 32.78 53.39 -8.20
N ASN A 187 33.74 53.68 -7.31
CA ASN A 187 34.67 52.67 -6.81
C ASN A 187 33.94 51.63 -5.95
N ALA A 188 33.02 52.07 -5.09
CA ALA A 188 32.19 51.17 -4.28
C ALA A 188 31.30 50.24 -5.12
N LEU A 189 30.77 50.72 -6.25
CA LEU A 189 29.97 49.90 -7.17
C LEU A 189 30.82 48.90 -7.97
N LYS A 190 32.02 49.29 -8.41
CA LYS A 190 32.96 48.39 -9.10
C LYS A 190 33.36 47.20 -8.25
N GLU A 191 33.62 47.42 -6.96
CA GLU A 191 33.94 46.32 -6.03
C GLU A 191 32.78 45.33 -5.93
N VAL A 192 31.54 45.81 -5.78
CA VAL A 192 30.34 44.97 -5.77
C VAL A 192 30.22 44.17 -7.06
N GLU A 193 30.36 44.82 -8.21
CA GLU A 193 30.25 44.16 -9.51
C GLU A 193 31.29 43.05 -9.70
N GLN A 194 32.55 43.30 -9.32
CA GLN A 194 33.62 42.31 -9.41
C GLN A 194 33.37 41.08 -8.54
N VAL A 195 32.90 41.27 -7.29
CA VAL A 195 32.60 40.15 -6.38
C VAL A 195 31.37 39.37 -6.87
N MET A 196 30.33 40.07 -7.35
CA MET A 196 29.12 39.43 -7.86
C MET A 196 29.36 38.63 -9.16
N GLN A 197 30.28 39.08 -10.02
CA GLN A 197 30.66 38.35 -11.23
C GLN A 197 31.37 37.02 -10.94
N LYS A 198 32.15 36.94 -9.84
CA LYS A 198 32.83 35.69 -9.44
C LYS A 198 31.87 34.61 -8.95
N LYS A 199 30.63 34.97 -8.58
CA LYS A 199 29.60 34.07 -8.00
C LYS A 199 30.08 33.26 -6.78
N ASN A 200 31.13 33.70 -6.09
CA ASN A 200 31.63 33.03 -4.89
C ASN A 200 30.81 33.47 -3.66
N VAL A 201 30.07 32.53 -3.07
CA VAL A 201 29.15 32.77 -1.95
C VAL A 201 29.88 33.34 -0.72
N GLN A 202 31.12 32.90 -0.46
CA GLN A 202 31.91 33.34 0.68
C GLN A 202 32.37 34.79 0.50
N ASP A 203 32.91 35.12 -0.68
CA ASP A 203 33.35 36.48 -1.02
C ASP A 203 32.17 37.47 -0.96
N ILE A 204 30.98 37.05 -1.42
CA ILE A 204 29.75 37.85 -1.35
C ILE A 204 29.33 38.07 0.10
N ASN A 205 29.37 37.05 0.96
CA ASN A 205 28.99 37.19 2.37
C ASN A 205 29.98 38.06 3.17
N GLU A 206 31.27 37.95 2.87
CA GLU A 206 32.31 38.80 3.43
C GLU A 206 32.10 40.27 3.00
N LEU A 207 31.84 40.51 1.72
CA LEU A 207 31.51 41.85 1.23
C LEU A 207 30.26 42.40 1.93
N LEU A 208 29.22 41.58 2.09
CA LEU A 208 27.98 41.94 2.78
C LEU A 208 28.20 42.19 4.29
N SER A 209 29.37 41.87 4.87
CA SER A 209 29.69 42.14 6.28
C SER A 209 30.38 43.49 6.49
N ARG A 210 31.04 44.01 5.46
CA ARG A 210 31.80 45.27 5.47
C ARG A 210 31.22 46.36 4.55
N CYS A 211 30.11 46.08 3.87
CA CYS A 211 29.51 46.98 2.90
C CYS A 211 28.83 48.20 3.56
N ASN A 212 28.79 49.32 2.84
CA ASN A 212 27.93 50.45 3.19
C ASN A 212 26.47 50.24 2.73
N SER A 213 25.56 51.13 3.15
CA SER A 213 24.12 51.03 2.88
C SER A 213 23.76 51.03 1.38
N ASN A 214 24.57 51.68 0.55
CA ASN A 214 24.37 51.74 -0.91
C ASN A 214 24.81 50.43 -1.60
N GLN A 215 25.94 49.86 -1.17
CA GLN A 215 26.42 48.56 -1.63
C GLN A 215 25.47 47.44 -1.19
N GLU A 216 24.98 47.48 0.06
CA GLU A 216 24.11 46.45 0.62
C GLU A 216 22.86 46.18 -0.23
N LYS A 217 22.19 47.24 -0.71
CA LYS A 217 21.01 47.10 -1.59
C LYS A 217 21.34 46.39 -2.89
N THR A 218 22.45 46.76 -3.52
CA THR A 218 22.90 46.17 -4.79
C THR A 218 23.30 44.71 -4.61
N ILE A 219 24.04 44.39 -3.55
CA ILE A 219 24.42 43.01 -3.23
C ILE A 219 23.17 42.17 -2.95
N LYS A 220 22.23 42.66 -2.12
CA LYS A 220 20.95 41.99 -1.84
C LYS A 220 20.16 41.69 -3.12
N SER A 221 20.06 42.66 -4.03
CA SER A 221 19.37 42.46 -5.32
C SER A 221 20.07 41.41 -6.20
N GLY A 222 21.40 41.35 -6.20
CA GLY A 222 22.14 40.37 -6.98
C GLY A 222 22.09 38.97 -6.37
N VAL A 223 22.13 38.84 -5.04
CA VAL A 223 21.94 37.56 -4.32
C VAL A 223 20.55 37.00 -4.59
N ASP A 224 19.52 37.86 -4.57
CA ASP A 224 18.15 37.47 -4.92
C ASP A 224 18.03 37.00 -6.39
N LYS A 225 18.73 37.64 -7.32
CA LYS A 225 18.82 37.18 -8.72
C LYS A 225 19.48 35.81 -8.83
N MET A 226 20.59 35.57 -8.11
CA MET A 226 21.26 34.26 -8.10
C MET A 226 20.36 33.16 -7.54
N ALA A 227 19.63 33.43 -6.44
CA ALA A 227 18.67 32.46 -5.90
C ALA A 227 17.59 32.10 -6.94
N ARG A 228 17.06 33.08 -7.68
CA ARG A 228 16.10 32.86 -8.78
C ARG A 228 16.69 32.06 -9.94
N GLU A 229 17.95 32.29 -10.30
CA GLU A 229 18.67 31.48 -11.29
C GLU A 229 18.78 30.02 -10.85
N ILE A 230 19.12 29.75 -9.58
CA ILE A 230 19.19 28.38 -9.03
C ILE A 230 17.81 27.70 -9.06
N VAL A 231 16.75 28.38 -8.59
CA VAL A 231 15.38 27.84 -8.62
C VAL A 231 14.93 27.55 -10.06
N SER A 232 15.20 28.46 -10.99
CA SER A 232 14.83 28.26 -12.41
C SER A 232 15.56 27.07 -13.03
N ARG A 233 16.81 26.80 -12.59
CA ARG A 233 17.57 25.61 -12.98
C ARG A 233 16.95 24.34 -12.40
N ILE A 234 16.58 24.35 -11.11
CA ILE A 234 15.89 23.24 -10.44
C ILE A 234 14.60 22.88 -11.19
N ASP A 235 13.74 23.87 -11.47
CA ASP A 235 12.46 23.64 -12.15
C ASP A 235 12.66 23.07 -13.56
N LYS A 236 13.66 23.56 -14.30
CA LYS A 236 14.00 23.02 -15.61
C LYS A 236 14.45 21.55 -15.52
N GLN A 237 15.33 21.23 -14.57
CA GLN A 237 15.84 19.87 -14.38
C GLN A 237 14.72 18.90 -13.98
N TRP A 238 13.73 19.33 -13.19
CA TRP A 238 12.53 18.52 -12.93
C TRP A 238 11.72 18.21 -14.19
N MET A 239 11.55 19.20 -15.07
CA MET A 239 10.81 19.03 -16.33
C MET A 239 11.55 18.11 -17.31
N ASP A 240 12.88 18.17 -17.32
CA ASP A 240 13.74 17.34 -18.18
C ASP A 240 13.93 15.91 -17.63
N GLY A 241 13.49 15.64 -16.39
CA GLY A 241 13.61 14.33 -15.73
C GLY A 241 14.96 14.07 -15.06
N GLU A 242 15.82 15.08 -15.01
CA GLU A 242 17.17 15.09 -14.41
C GLU A 242 17.08 15.19 -12.87
N THR A 243 16.54 14.14 -12.26
CA THR A 243 16.17 14.15 -10.83
C THR A 243 17.39 14.31 -9.92
N SER A 244 18.50 13.66 -10.26
CA SER A 244 19.73 13.72 -9.47
C SER A 244 20.35 15.12 -9.50
N GLU A 245 20.38 15.74 -10.68
CA GLU A 245 20.93 17.07 -10.92
C GLU A 245 20.09 18.15 -10.23
N ALA A 246 18.77 18.00 -10.24
CA ALA A 246 17.86 18.90 -9.54
C ALA A 246 17.98 18.81 -8.01
N LEU A 247 18.15 17.61 -7.45
CA LEU A 247 18.45 17.46 -6.01
C LEU A 247 19.80 18.09 -5.66
N SER A 248 20.81 17.95 -6.50
CA SER A 248 22.11 18.63 -6.30
C SER A 248 21.97 20.16 -6.35
N SER A 249 21.15 20.70 -7.26
CA SER A 249 20.84 22.13 -7.28
C SER A 249 20.02 22.57 -6.04
N MET A 250 19.17 21.71 -5.47
CA MET A 250 18.50 21.99 -4.19
C MET A 250 19.48 22.05 -3.02
N GLU A 251 20.47 21.17 -2.95
CA GLU A 251 21.55 21.23 -1.97
C GLU A 251 22.34 22.55 -2.08
N GLU A 252 22.64 22.98 -3.31
CA GLU A 252 23.27 24.27 -3.59
C GLU A 252 22.41 25.43 -3.07
N LEU A 253 21.11 25.42 -3.36
CA LEU A 253 20.17 26.45 -2.89
C LEU A 253 20.09 26.48 -1.35
N TYR A 254 20.11 25.32 -0.71
CA TYR A 254 20.08 25.19 0.74
C TYR A 254 21.34 25.82 1.38
N ARG A 255 22.53 25.46 0.89
CA ARG A 255 23.80 26.06 1.34
C ARG A 255 23.83 27.56 1.07
N PHE A 256 23.36 27.98 -0.09
CA PHE A 256 23.28 29.39 -0.48
C PHE A 256 22.40 30.18 0.50
N LYS A 257 21.18 29.70 0.77
CA LYS A 257 20.27 30.28 1.76
C LYS A 257 20.91 30.37 3.15
N ASN A 258 21.50 29.27 3.63
CA ASN A 258 22.05 29.22 5.00
C ASN A 258 23.20 30.20 5.20
N THR A 259 24.05 30.41 4.19
CA THR A 259 25.12 31.40 4.26
C THR A 259 24.60 32.82 4.47
N PHE A 260 23.45 33.17 3.90
CA PHE A 260 22.88 34.53 3.99
C PHE A 260 21.71 34.68 4.98
N LYS A 261 21.29 33.59 5.66
CA LYS A 261 20.06 33.52 6.49
C LYS A 261 19.87 34.68 7.46
N LYS A 262 20.93 35.12 8.14
CA LYS A 262 20.87 36.22 9.12
C LYS A 262 20.61 37.59 8.49
N LYS A 263 21.08 37.81 7.25
CA LYS A 263 21.05 39.12 6.57
C LYS A 263 19.93 39.21 5.52
N MET A 264 19.47 38.06 5.03
CA MET A 264 18.45 37.94 3.99
C MET A 264 17.49 36.78 4.30
N PRO A 265 16.60 36.92 5.30
CA PRO A 265 15.65 35.88 5.66
C PRO A 265 14.67 35.53 4.52
N ASP A 266 14.39 36.47 3.61
CA ASP A 266 13.48 36.27 2.48
C ASP A 266 13.95 35.18 1.49
N LEU A 267 15.24 34.79 1.52
CA LEU A 267 15.75 33.68 0.72
C LEU A 267 15.11 32.34 1.09
N ASP A 268 14.55 32.24 2.30
CA ASP A 268 13.87 31.03 2.76
C ASP A 268 12.68 30.67 1.87
N ARG A 269 11.99 31.70 1.34
CA ARG A 269 10.86 31.52 0.40
C ARG A 269 11.28 30.76 -0.86
N TYR A 270 12.47 31.01 -1.41
CA TYR A 270 12.93 30.31 -2.62
C TYR A 270 13.15 28.82 -2.36
N PHE A 271 13.72 28.49 -1.21
CA PHE A 271 13.93 27.11 -0.81
C PHE A 271 12.61 26.39 -0.52
N ILE A 272 11.68 27.04 0.20
CA ILE A 272 10.33 26.49 0.46
C ILE A 272 9.63 26.18 -0.86
N ASN A 273 9.62 27.11 -1.82
CA ASN A 273 8.99 26.89 -3.12
C ASN A 273 9.62 25.70 -3.89
N ALA A 274 10.96 25.58 -3.88
CA ALA A 274 11.64 24.45 -4.52
C ALA A 274 11.31 23.12 -3.83
N ARG A 275 11.22 23.10 -2.50
CA ARG A 275 10.82 21.94 -1.70
C ARG A 275 9.36 21.54 -1.92
N ASP A 276 8.47 22.51 -2.11
CA ASP A 276 7.05 22.26 -2.45
C ASP A 276 6.91 21.66 -3.85
N SER A 277 7.75 22.10 -4.81
CA SER A 277 7.84 21.51 -6.15
C SER A 277 8.32 20.05 -6.11
N LEU A 278 9.36 19.76 -5.31
CA LEU A 278 9.82 18.39 -5.05
C LEU A 278 8.71 17.55 -4.41
N SER A 279 8.02 18.08 -3.41
CA SER A 279 6.92 17.39 -2.72
C SER A 279 5.79 17.05 -3.68
N SER A 280 5.38 17.99 -4.53
CA SER A 280 4.35 17.78 -5.55
C SER A 280 4.76 16.70 -6.57
N SER A 281 6.02 16.70 -6.97
CA SER A 281 6.58 15.69 -7.90
C SER A 281 6.63 14.31 -7.26
N PHE A 282 7.10 14.23 -6.01
CA PHE A 282 7.12 12.99 -5.24
C PHE A 282 5.72 12.39 -5.09
N ASP A 283 4.72 13.22 -4.79
CA ASP A 283 3.32 12.78 -4.61
C ASP A 283 2.75 12.22 -5.89
N LYS A 284 3.05 12.86 -7.02
CA LYS A 284 2.67 12.37 -8.35
C LYS A 284 3.26 10.98 -8.63
N TYR A 285 4.55 10.78 -8.38
CA TYR A 285 5.22 9.49 -8.61
C TYR A 285 4.75 8.41 -7.64
N GLN A 286 4.67 8.70 -6.34
CA GLN A 286 4.18 7.79 -5.32
C GLN A 286 2.74 7.34 -5.63
N LYS A 287 1.84 8.30 -5.89
CA LYS A 287 0.44 8.01 -6.21
C LYS A 287 0.32 7.17 -7.49
N HIS A 288 1.17 7.42 -8.48
CA HIS A 288 1.19 6.59 -9.68
C HIS A 288 1.54 5.13 -9.33
N ILE A 289 2.61 4.89 -8.57
CA ILE A 289 2.98 3.51 -8.19
C ILE A 289 1.84 2.82 -7.45
N ILE A 290 1.22 3.50 -6.48
CA ILE A 290 0.09 2.97 -5.70
C ILE A 290 -1.10 2.66 -6.62
N THR A 291 -1.47 3.59 -7.49
CA THR A 291 -2.61 3.41 -8.41
C THR A 291 -2.36 2.26 -9.38
N THR A 292 -1.13 2.12 -9.88
CA THR A 292 -0.75 0.96 -10.71
C THR A 292 -0.97 -0.32 -9.92
N PHE A 293 -0.43 -0.46 -8.71
CA PHE A 293 -0.62 -1.65 -7.88
C PHE A 293 -2.06 -1.96 -7.50
N GLU A 294 -2.93 -0.95 -7.40
CA GLU A 294 -4.36 -1.15 -7.18
C GLU A 294 -5.13 -1.59 -8.45
N SER A 295 -4.56 -1.42 -9.64
CA SER A 295 -5.24 -1.61 -10.93
C SER A 295 -4.71 -2.76 -11.80
N VAL A 296 -3.64 -3.47 -11.40
CA VAL A 296 -2.94 -4.46 -12.26
C VAL A 296 -3.78 -5.68 -12.66
N ASP A 297 -4.97 -5.87 -12.10
CA ASP A 297 -5.94 -6.85 -12.64
C ASP A 297 -6.37 -6.54 -14.10
N ARG A 298 -6.01 -5.37 -14.66
CA ARG A 298 -6.39 -4.92 -16.02
C ARG A 298 -5.25 -4.79 -17.03
N GLY A 299 -4.09 -5.40 -16.78
CA GLY A 299 -3.02 -5.54 -17.78
C GLY A 299 -1.74 -4.73 -17.52
N THR A 300 -0.77 -4.89 -18.42
CA THR A 300 0.63 -4.41 -18.29
C THR A 300 0.81 -2.92 -18.63
N THR A 301 -0.27 -2.21 -18.93
CA THR A 301 -0.22 -0.80 -19.32
C THR A 301 0.22 0.08 -18.14
N GLY A 302 1.40 0.69 -18.25
CA GLY A 302 1.92 1.63 -17.23
C GLY A 302 3.14 1.13 -16.45
N LEU A 303 3.64 -0.08 -16.72
CA LEU A 303 4.83 -0.60 -16.01
C LEU A 303 6.07 0.27 -16.24
N GLU A 304 6.31 0.73 -17.48
CA GLU A 304 7.44 1.62 -17.80
C GLU A 304 7.41 2.93 -16.99
N TRP A 305 6.22 3.49 -16.80
CA TRP A 305 6.07 4.71 -16.00
C TRP A 305 6.23 4.43 -14.51
N THR A 306 5.78 3.27 -14.04
CA THR A 306 5.99 2.82 -12.67
C THR A 306 7.47 2.57 -12.38
N GLU A 307 8.20 2.00 -13.35
CA GLU A 307 9.66 1.85 -13.29
C GLU A 307 10.37 3.20 -13.15
N LYS A 308 9.97 4.22 -13.92
CA LYS A 308 10.50 5.59 -13.78
C LYS A 308 10.15 6.23 -12.44
N ALA A 309 8.94 5.98 -11.95
CA ALA A 309 8.51 6.45 -10.64
C ALA A 309 9.34 5.84 -9.51
N PHE A 310 9.67 4.54 -9.60
CA PHE A 310 10.60 3.91 -8.66
C PHE A 310 12.01 4.50 -8.76
N ASP A 311 12.53 4.81 -9.94
CA ASP A 311 13.83 5.47 -10.08
C ASP A 311 13.85 6.81 -9.33
N PHE A 312 12.82 7.62 -9.51
CA PHE A 312 12.67 8.89 -8.78
C PHE A 312 12.69 8.68 -7.26
N VAL A 313 11.89 7.75 -6.75
CA VAL A 313 11.82 7.43 -5.31
C VAL A 313 13.17 6.91 -4.79
N LEU A 314 13.86 6.08 -5.57
CA LEU A 314 15.18 5.54 -5.22
C LEU A 314 16.26 6.61 -5.15
N ILE A 315 16.20 7.61 -6.04
CA ILE A 315 17.09 8.78 -6.03
C ILE A 315 16.83 9.62 -4.77
N CYS A 316 15.57 9.87 -4.41
CA CYS A 316 15.25 10.58 -3.15
C CYS A 316 15.69 9.80 -1.90
N LEU A 317 15.54 8.47 -1.89
CA LEU A 317 16.05 7.61 -0.81
C LEU A 317 17.57 7.63 -0.73
N GLU A 318 18.28 7.78 -1.85
CA GLU A 318 19.74 7.88 -1.88
C GLU A 318 20.23 9.11 -1.12
N VAL A 319 19.59 10.27 -1.31
CA VAL A 319 19.90 11.50 -0.56
C VAL A 319 19.77 11.30 0.94
N LYS A 320 18.78 10.50 1.38
CA LYS A 320 18.59 10.16 2.79
C LYS A 320 19.61 9.13 3.30
N THR A 321 20.07 8.23 2.44
CA THR A 321 21.00 7.14 2.79
C THR A 321 22.44 7.63 2.88
N ASN A 322 22.83 8.50 1.95
CA ASN A 322 24.17 9.03 1.79
C ASN A 322 24.13 10.57 1.86
N PRO A 323 23.93 11.14 3.06
CA PRO A 323 23.92 12.59 3.23
C PRO A 323 25.24 13.19 2.72
N THR A 324 25.13 14.09 1.75
CA THR A 324 26.23 14.83 1.14
C THR A 324 26.72 15.93 2.08
N GLY A 325 27.48 15.55 3.11
CA GLY A 325 28.21 16.48 3.97
C GLY A 325 27.40 17.01 5.15
N ASP A 326 27.24 18.33 5.21
CA ASP A 326 26.78 19.14 6.35
C ASP A 326 25.25 19.39 6.39
N ILE A 327 24.49 18.83 5.44
CA ILE A 327 23.05 19.06 5.30
C ILE A 327 22.27 17.90 5.92
N ASP A 328 21.30 18.23 6.78
CA ASP A 328 20.31 17.26 7.25
C ASP A 328 19.34 16.91 6.09
N PRO A 329 19.27 15.64 5.65
CA PRO A 329 18.36 15.22 4.57
C PRO A 329 16.90 15.54 4.84
N ASP A 330 16.48 15.60 6.10
CA ASP A 330 15.09 15.91 6.47
C ASP A 330 14.74 17.40 6.23
N GLU A 331 15.74 18.26 6.06
CA GLU A 331 15.53 19.65 5.62
C GLU A 331 15.34 19.77 4.10
N LEU A 332 15.92 18.87 3.31
CA LEU A 332 15.82 18.84 1.85
C LEU A 332 14.54 18.14 1.34
N LEU A 333 14.25 16.96 1.89
CA LEU A 333 13.17 16.10 1.42
C LEU A 333 11.78 16.60 1.85
N PRO A 334 10.67 16.13 1.24
CA PRO A 334 9.32 16.48 1.68
C PRO A 334 9.09 16.22 3.18
N LEU A 335 8.35 17.09 3.87
CA LEU A 335 8.12 16.96 5.33
C LEU A 335 7.49 15.61 5.73
N ASN A 336 6.62 15.06 4.89
CA ASN A 336 5.97 13.76 5.09
C ASN A 336 6.61 12.62 4.30
N PHE A 337 7.88 12.75 3.91
CA PHE A 337 8.59 11.76 3.10
C PHE A 337 8.55 10.36 3.74
N ASN A 338 8.91 10.24 5.02
CA ASN A 338 8.94 8.95 5.71
C ASN A 338 7.56 8.27 5.76
N GLU A 339 6.50 9.05 5.99
CA GLU A 339 5.12 8.55 6.04
C GLU A 339 4.67 8.01 4.68
N LYS A 340 5.02 8.72 3.61
CA LYS A 340 4.73 8.30 2.24
C LYS A 340 5.53 7.09 1.80
N ILE A 341 6.79 6.96 2.22
CA ILE A 341 7.59 5.74 1.99
C ILE A 341 6.97 4.56 2.75
N LYS A 342 6.46 4.75 3.97
CA LYS A 342 5.72 3.71 4.72
C LYS A 342 4.45 3.27 4.00
N GLU A 343 3.69 4.21 3.45
CA GLU A 343 2.50 3.90 2.66
C GLU A 343 2.87 3.10 1.40
N LEU A 344 3.90 3.56 0.66
CA LEU A 344 4.38 2.89 -0.54
C LEU A 344 4.87 1.47 -0.24
N ASP A 345 5.58 1.28 0.88
CA ASP A 345 6.00 -0.04 1.35
C ASP A 345 4.83 -0.97 1.62
N SER A 346 3.84 -0.51 2.40
CA SER A 346 2.64 -1.30 2.70
C SER A 346 1.87 -1.69 1.44
N LYS A 347 1.71 -0.76 0.49
CA LYS A 347 1.01 -1.02 -0.78
C LYS A 347 1.79 -2.00 -1.67
N THR A 348 3.10 -1.84 -1.77
CA THR A 348 3.98 -2.78 -2.51
C THR A 348 3.92 -4.17 -1.89
N TYR A 349 4.02 -4.27 -0.57
CA TYR A 349 3.90 -5.52 0.17
C TYR A 349 2.56 -6.23 -0.09
N ASN A 350 1.46 -5.51 0.14
CA ASN A 350 0.11 -6.06 -0.01
C ASN A 350 -0.16 -6.56 -1.44
N TYR A 351 0.39 -5.88 -2.44
CA TYR A 351 0.29 -6.27 -3.84
C TYR A 351 0.91 -7.65 -4.11
N PHE A 352 2.18 -7.85 -3.75
CA PHE A 352 2.87 -9.14 -3.96
C PHE A 352 2.26 -10.27 -3.10
N VAL A 353 1.86 -9.98 -1.86
CA VAL A 353 1.18 -10.95 -0.99
C VAL A 353 -0.17 -11.38 -1.58
N SER A 354 -0.95 -10.45 -2.11
CA SER A 354 -2.22 -10.74 -2.76
C SER A 354 -2.04 -11.69 -3.95
N LEU A 355 -1.06 -11.43 -4.82
CA LEU A 355 -0.73 -12.30 -5.94
C LEU A 355 -0.33 -13.71 -5.48
N GLN A 356 0.50 -13.82 -4.44
CA GLN A 356 0.89 -15.11 -3.88
C GLN A 356 -0.32 -15.88 -3.30
N GLN A 357 -1.22 -15.19 -2.59
CA GLN A 357 -2.42 -15.81 -2.03
C GLN A 357 -3.38 -16.27 -3.13
N ARG A 358 -3.57 -15.47 -4.18
CA ARG A 358 -4.38 -15.85 -5.36
C ARG A 358 -3.79 -17.06 -6.06
N PHE A 359 -2.48 -17.08 -6.27
CA PHE A 359 -1.77 -18.24 -6.82
C PHE A 359 -2.05 -19.52 -5.99
N LYS A 360 -1.81 -19.48 -4.67
CA LYS A 360 -2.04 -20.64 -3.78
C LYS A 360 -3.49 -21.12 -3.79
N LYS A 361 -4.45 -20.20 -3.61
CA LYS A 361 -5.88 -20.52 -3.64
C LYS A 361 -6.31 -21.13 -4.97
N SER A 362 -5.74 -20.65 -6.07
CA SER A 362 -6.09 -21.14 -7.41
C SER A 362 -5.49 -22.52 -7.70
N MET A 363 -4.31 -22.84 -7.15
CA MET A 363 -3.78 -24.20 -7.18
C MET A 363 -4.68 -25.16 -6.37
N GLU A 364 -5.05 -24.79 -5.15
CA GLU A 364 -5.90 -25.61 -4.27
C GLU A 364 -7.29 -25.84 -4.87
N ALA A 365 -7.86 -24.81 -5.51
CA ALA A 365 -9.15 -24.88 -6.19
C ALA A 365 -9.09 -25.47 -7.61
N MET A 366 -7.91 -25.84 -8.11
CA MET A 366 -7.69 -26.32 -9.48
C MET A 366 -8.26 -25.36 -10.55
N ASN A 367 -8.21 -24.05 -10.30
CA ASN A 367 -8.73 -23.01 -11.20
C ASN A 367 -7.66 -22.57 -12.21
N VAL A 368 -7.72 -23.11 -13.43
CA VAL A 368 -6.74 -22.87 -14.48
C VAL A 368 -6.77 -21.43 -15.02
N GLU A 369 -7.95 -20.83 -15.16
CA GLU A 369 -8.11 -19.47 -15.68
C GLU A 369 -7.45 -18.44 -14.76
N GLU A 370 -7.74 -18.53 -13.46
CA GLU A 370 -7.17 -17.65 -12.45
C GLU A 370 -5.66 -17.89 -12.27
N LEU A 371 -5.20 -19.15 -12.31
CA LEU A 371 -3.77 -19.45 -12.34
C LEU A 371 -3.08 -18.80 -13.53
N HIS A 372 -3.65 -18.90 -14.72
CA HIS A 372 -3.08 -18.28 -15.91
C HIS A 372 -3.01 -16.76 -15.79
N ALA A 373 -4.07 -16.11 -15.29
CA ALA A 373 -4.11 -14.67 -15.05
C ALA A 373 -3.01 -14.23 -14.07
N VAL A 374 -2.93 -14.88 -12.90
CA VAL A 374 -1.92 -14.55 -11.87
C VAL A 374 -0.50 -14.79 -12.38
N LEU A 375 -0.26 -15.88 -13.10
CA LEU A 375 1.05 -16.20 -13.67
C LEU A 375 1.47 -15.21 -14.76
N ASN A 376 0.54 -14.70 -15.57
CA ASN A 376 0.83 -13.66 -16.57
C ASN A 376 1.22 -12.33 -15.92
N VAL A 377 0.52 -11.93 -14.85
CA VAL A 377 0.88 -10.74 -14.06
C VAL A 377 2.27 -10.94 -13.45
N MET A 378 2.50 -12.08 -12.78
CA MET A 378 3.78 -12.39 -12.14
C MET A 378 4.93 -12.53 -13.13
N LYS A 379 4.69 -13.02 -14.35
CA LYS A 379 5.69 -13.03 -15.43
C LYS A 379 6.13 -11.61 -15.82
N THR A 380 5.28 -10.62 -15.63
CA THR A 380 5.60 -9.22 -15.91
C THR A 380 6.29 -8.56 -14.72
N VAL A 381 5.69 -8.65 -13.52
CA VAL A 381 6.16 -7.89 -12.34
C VAL A 381 7.16 -8.63 -11.46
N GLY A 382 7.17 -9.96 -11.52
CA GLY A 382 7.98 -10.85 -10.69
C GLY A 382 9.06 -11.61 -11.46
N ASN A 383 9.26 -11.32 -12.74
CA ASN A 383 10.42 -11.80 -13.47
C ASN A 383 11.67 -11.03 -13.02
N GLU A 384 12.86 -11.62 -13.18
CA GLU A 384 14.15 -11.07 -12.75
C GLU A 384 14.63 -9.84 -13.58
N GLY A 385 13.68 -9.08 -14.13
CA GLY A 385 13.91 -7.89 -14.94
C GLY A 385 14.08 -6.59 -14.14
N PRO A 386 14.19 -5.45 -14.85
CA PRO A 386 14.48 -4.14 -14.25
C PRO A 386 13.48 -3.73 -13.17
N PHE A 387 12.18 -3.91 -13.41
CA PHE A 387 11.12 -3.61 -12.44
C PHE A 387 11.34 -4.28 -11.08
N LEU A 388 11.53 -5.60 -11.05
CA LEU A 388 11.69 -6.34 -9.79
C LEU A 388 12.98 -5.93 -9.06
N GLN A 389 14.06 -5.63 -9.81
CA GLN A 389 15.30 -5.13 -9.21
C GLN A 389 15.09 -3.77 -8.53
N LYS A 390 14.30 -2.87 -9.13
CA LYS A 390 13.93 -1.59 -8.52
C LYS A 390 13.09 -1.77 -7.26
N VAL A 391 12.11 -2.68 -7.29
CA VAL A 391 11.33 -3.03 -6.09
C VAL A 391 12.22 -3.59 -4.99
N ARG A 392 13.17 -4.49 -5.31
CA ARG A 392 14.15 -5.02 -4.34
C ARG A 392 15.06 -3.92 -3.79
N ALA A 393 15.55 -3.03 -4.64
CA ALA A 393 16.36 -1.89 -4.22
C ALA A 393 15.57 -0.97 -3.26
N PHE A 394 14.29 -0.73 -3.55
CA PHE A 394 13.40 0.03 -2.70
C PHE A 394 13.21 -0.67 -1.34
N MET A 395 12.91 -1.97 -1.35
CA MET A 395 12.75 -2.76 -0.12
C MET A 395 14.00 -2.77 0.76
N LYS A 396 15.19 -2.70 0.17
CA LYS A 396 16.46 -2.61 0.91
C LYS A 396 16.69 -1.20 1.47
N LYS A 397 16.44 -0.16 0.68
CA LYS A 397 16.73 1.24 1.04
C LYS A 397 15.70 1.86 1.99
N LYS A 398 14.46 1.35 2.04
CA LYS A 398 13.39 1.90 2.91
C LYS A 398 13.76 1.92 4.40
N THR A 399 14.73 1.12 4.82
CA THR A 399 15.21 1.02 6.21
C THR A 399 15.67 2.35 6.79
N VAL A 400 16.22 3.23 5.94
CA VAL A 400 16.62 4.60 6.33
C VAL A 400 15.45 5.49 6.77
N CYS A 401 14.22 5.10 6.46
CA CYS A 401 12.99 5.77 6.91
C CYS A 401 12.43 5.20 8.23
N GLY A 402 13.23 4.42 8.97
CA GLY A 402 12.82 3.76 10.21
C GLY A 402 11.83 2.61 10.00
N ILE A 403 11.81 2.03 8.80
CA ILE A 403 10.99 0.87 8.46
C ILE A 403 11.83 -0.37 8.70
N SER A 404 11.34 -1.32 9.49
CA SER A 404 12.10 -2.54 9.79
C SER A 404 12.39 -3.33 8.50
N ASP A 405 13.63 -3.81 8.38
CA ASP A 405 13.97 -4.82 7.38
C ASP A 405 13.42 -6.15 7.89
N ASP A 406 12.16 -6.42 7.56
CA ASP A 406 11.53 -7.66 7.95
C ASP A 406 12.16 -8.79 7.11
N SER A 407 13.25 -9.37 7.61
CA SER A 407 14.01 -10.45 6.95
C SER A 407 13.18 -11.69 6.59
N THR A 408 11.93 -11.73 7.05
CA THR A 408 10.92 -12.72 6.68
C THR A 408 10.26 -12.45 5.32
N PHE A 409 10.33 -11.22 4.80
CA PHE A 409 9.69 -10.85 3.54
C PHE A 409 10.55 -11.25 2.35
N LYS A 410 10.20 -12.40 1.77
CA LYS A 410 10.74 -12.86 0.50
C LYS A 410 9.77 -12.50 -0.62
N LEU A 411 10.14 -11.55 -1.47
CA LEU A 411 9.43 -11.27 -2.74
C LEU A 411 9.44 -12.55 -3.58
N PHE A 412 8.28 -13.19 -3.68
CA PHE A 412 8.11 -14.38 -4.50
C PHE A 412 8.37 -14.03 -5.96
N THR A 413 9.29 -14.74 -6.60
CA THR A 413 9.59 -14.51 -8.01
C THR A 413 8.69 -15.35 -8.91
N TYR A 414 8.59 -14.96 -10.17
CA TYR A 414 7.91 -15.77 -11.18
C TYR A 414 8.55 -17.16 -11.30
N SER A 415 9.88 -17.26 -11.29
CA SER A 415 10.58 -18.55 -11.36
C SER A 415 10.28 -19.44 -10.16
N GLU A 416 10.13 -18.88 -8.97
CA GLU A 416 9.72 -19.61 -7.77
C GLU A 416 8.29 -20.13 -7.87
N MET A 417 7.34 -19.30 -8.31
CA MET A 417 5.95 -19.75 -8.52
C MET A 417 5.86 -20.85 -9.57
N ILE A 418 6.62 -20.74 -10.66
CA ILE A 418 6.65 -21.75 -11.71
C ILE A 418 7.26 -23.05 -11.20
N ARG A 419 8.34 -22.99 -10.41
CA ARG A 419 8.91 -24.18 -9.77
C ARG A 419 7.91 -24.86 -8.84
N ASP A 420 7.24 -24.07 -8.00
CA ASP A 420 6.25 -24.59 -7.04
C ASP A 420 5.05 -25.20 -7.78
N LEU A 421 4.58 -24.57 -8.86
CA LEU A 421 3.54 -25.12 -9.74
C LEU A 421 3.98 -26.45 -10.35
N ASN A 422 5.15 -26.51 -11.00
CA ASN A 422 5.61 -27.76 -11.63
C ASN A 422 5.80 -28.87 -10.59
N SER A 423 6.32 -28.56 -9.40
CA SER A 423 6.44 -29.54 -8.32
C SER A 423 5.07 -30.05 -7.85
N TYR A 424 4.08 -29.16 -7.73
CA TYR A 424 2.70 -29.55 -7.40
C TYR A 424 2.08 -30.46 -8.46
N LEU A 425 2.27 -30.13 -9.74
CA LEU A 425 1.77 -30.93 -10.87
C LEU A 425 2.45 -32.30 -10.95
N GLU A 426 3.77 -32.36 -10.75
CA GLU A 426 4.50 -33.63 -10.73
C GLU A 426 4.04 -34.52 -9.58
N LYS A 427 3.86 -33.95 -8.38
CA LYS A 427 3.31 -34.68 -7.24
C LYS A 427 1.90 -35.20 -7.53
N MET A 428 1.04 -34.40 -8.16
CA MET A 428 -0.30 -34.82 -8.54
C MET A 428 -0.28 -36.00 -9.53
N VAL A 429 0.60 -35.97 -10.52
CA VAL A 429 0.80 -37.09 -11.46
C VAL A 429 1.27 -38.34 -10.72
N ASP A 430 2.28 -38.20 -9.85
CA ASP A 430 2.85 -39.32 -9.12
C ASP A 430 1.84 -39.94 -8.13
N GLU A 431 0.96 -39.12 -7.52
CA GLU A 431 -0.17 -39.58 -6.70
C GLU A 431 -1.18 -40.38 -7.54
N VAL A 432 -1.61 -39.87 -8.69
CA VAL A 432 -2.59 -40.55 -9.55
C VAL A 432 -2.04 -41.88 -10.07
N ILE A 433 -0.78 -41.91 -10.50
CA ILE A 433 -0.12 -43.13 -10.97
C ILE A 433 0.15 -44.10 -9.82
N GLY A 434 0.60 -43.60 -8.67
CA GLY A 434 0.95 -44.41 -7.50
C GLY A 434 -0.27 -45.05 -6.84
N ASP A 435 -1.40 -44.35 -6.80
CA ASP A 435 -2.66 -44.89 -6.30
C ASP A 435 -3.22 -45.97 -7.23
N GLY A 436 -2.97 -45.88 -8.54
CA GLY A 436 -3.41 -46.85 -9.55
C GLY A 436 -4.93 -47.02 -9.64
N ILE A 437 -5.37 -47.96 -10.48
CA ILE A 437 -6.79 -48.24 -10.70
C ILE A 437 -7.35 -49.13 -9.57
N ILE A 438 -6.54 -50.06 -9.09
CA ILE A 438 -6.91 -51.05 -8.08
C ILE A 438 -6.14 -50.81 -6.79
N ASN A 439 -6.79 -50.21 -5.80
CA ASN A 439 -6.20 -49.87 -4.51
C ASN A 439 -7.14 -50.19 -3.34
N ALA A 440 -6.73 -49.85 -2.12
CA ALA A 440 -7.52 -50.11 -0.91
C ALA A 440 -8.89 -49.44 -0.96
N THR A 441 -8.99 -48.23 -1.51
CA THR A 441 -10.23 -47.46 -1.64
C THR A 441 -11.17 -48.08 -2.67
N THR A 442 -10.67 -48.45 -3.85
CA THR A 442 -11.51 -49.02 -4.92
C THR A 442 -11.99 -50.44 -4.63
N LYS A 443 -11.30 -51.16 -3.71
CA LYS A 443 -11.70 -52.47 -3.17
C LYS A 443 -12.76 -52.41 -2.07
N ALA A 444 -12.93 -51.27 -1.39
CA ALA A 444 -13.73 -51.18 -0.18
C ALA A 444 -15.25 -51.31 -0.44
N ASN A 445 -15.82 -50.39 -1.22
CA ASN A 445 -17.22 -50.39 -1.61
C ASN A 445 -17.48 -49.50 -2.84
N ASP A 446 -18.70 -49.53 -3.36
CA ASP A 446 -19.07 -48.83 -4.59
C ASP A 446 -19.09 -47.29 -4.43
N VAL A 447 -19.40 -46.77 -3.23
CA VAL A 447 -19.43 -45.31 -2.95
C VAL A 447 -18.02 -44.72 -2.92
N ASP A 448 -17.09 -45.39 -2.23
CA ASP A 448 -15.70 -44.96 -2.15
C ASP A 448 -15.01 -45.05 -3.51
N ARG A 449 -15.34 -46.07 -4.30
CA ARG A 449 -14.87 -46.20 -5.68
C ARG A 449 -15.36 -45.06 -6.58
N GLU A 450 -16.64 -44.73 -6.51
CA GLU A 450 -17.22 -43.59 -7.25
C GLU A 450 -16.55 -42.28 -6.85
N ARG A 451 -16.33 -42.04 -5.55
CA ARG A 451 -15.65 -40.83 -5.06
C ARG A 451 -14.20 -40.77 -5.55
N PHE A 452 -13.46 -41.87 -5.47
CA PHE A 452 -12.08 -41.95 -5.92
C PHE A 452 -11.96 -41.62 -7.41
N PHE A 453 -12.74 -42.25 -8.28
CA PHE A 453 -12.65 -41.98 -9.72
C PHE A 453 -13.14 -40.58 -10.10
N ASN A 454 -14.10 -39.99 -9.38
CA ASN A 454 -14.43 -38.57 -9.55
C ASN A 454 -13.21 -37.67 -9.26
N GLN A 455 -12.47 -37.91 -8.18
CA GLN A 455 -11.25 -37.15 -7.88
C GLN A 455 -10.15 -37.35 -8.93
N VAL A 456 -9.98 -38.57 -9.42
CA VAL A 456 -9.03 -38.86 -10.52
C VAL A 456 -9.43 -38.09 -11.78
N LYS A 457 -10.72 -38.07 -12.14
CA LYS A 457 -11.23 -37.30 -13.27
C LYS A 457 -10.93 -35.81 -13.14
N ASP A 458 -11.20 -35.22 -11.97
CA ASP A 458 -10.96 -33.80 -11.74
C ASP A 458 -9.47 -33.46 -11.85
N LYS A 459 -8.58 -34.29 -11.27
CA LYS A 459 -7.13 -34.16 -11.40
C LYS A 459 -6.68 -34.26 -12.86
N LEU A 460 -7.16 -35.26 -13.62
CA LEU A 460 -6.80 -35.44 -15.04
C LEU A 460 -7.27 -34.27 -15.91
N ASN A 461 -8.48 -33.77 -15.69
CA ASN A 461 -9.00 -32.59 -16.39
C ASN A 461 -8.14 -31.35 -16.10
N PHE A 462 -7.79 -31.13 -14.84
CA PHE A 462 -6.91 -30.03 -14.44
C PHE A 462 -5.53 -30.15 -15.10
N LEU A 463 -4.89 -31.33 -15.05
CA LEU A 463 -3.60 -31.59 -15.70
C LEU A 463 -3.63 -31.34 -17.21
N LYS A 464 -4.73 -31.74 -17.87
CA LYS A 464 -4.93 -31.55 -19.31
C LYS A 464 -5.16 -30.09 -19.69
N GLN A 465 -5.88 -29.33 -18.88
CA GLN A 465 -6.09 -27.91 -19.14
C GLN A 465 -4.82 -27.10 -18.86
N ILE A 466 -4.11 -27.40 -17.76
CA ILE A 466 -2.92 -26.65 -17.38
C ILE A 466 -1.72 -26.94 -18.29
N SER A 467 -1.63 -28.13 -18.89
CA SER A 467 -0.61 -28.43 -19.91
C SER A 467 -0.73 -27.55 -21.15
N GLN A 468 -1.91 -26.97 -21.41
CA GLN A 468 -2.13 -26.04 -22.51
C GLN A 468 -1.59 -24.63 -22.25
N LEU A 469 -1.23 -24.29 -21.01
CA LEU A 469 -0.63 -23.01 -20.65
C LEU A 469 0.83 -22.92 -21.09
N LYS A 470 1.03 -22.88 -22.41
CA LYS A 470 2.34 -22.84 -23.07
C LYS A 470 3.17 -21.66 -22.51
N GLY A 471 4.34 -21.98 -21.96
CA GLY A 471 5.28 -21.00 -21.40
C GLY A 471 5.26 -20.86 -19.87
N HIS A 472 4.31 -21.50 -19.17
CA HIS A 472 4.31 -21.58 -17.70
C HIS A 472 4.63 -22.99 -17.17
N VAL A 473 4.35 -24.03 -17.96
CA VAL A 473 4.61 -25.43 -17.58
C VAL A 473 5.79 -25.94 -18.39
N THR A 474 6.74 -26.61 -17.73
CA THR A 474 7.99 -27.10 -18.37
C THR A 474 7.93 -28.58 -18.72
N ASN A 475 7.25 -29.40 -17.91
CA ASN A 475 7.21 -30.86 -18.07
C ASN A 475 5.87 -31.36 -18.66
N THR A 476 5.40 -30.73 -19.73
CA THR A 476 4.09 -31.08 -20.34
C THR A 476 4.02 -32.54 -20.76
N GLN A 477 5.14 -33.14 -21.17
CA GLN A 477 5.22 -34.55 -21.55
C GLN A 477 4.90 -35.51 -20.38
N LYS A 478 5.38 -35.22 -19.16
CA LYS A 478 5.03 -36.04 -17.97
C LYS A 478 3.57 -35.88 -17.58
N LEU A 479 2.98 -34.71 -17.79
CA LEU A 479 1.55 -34.49 -17.50
C LEU A 479 0.68 -35.24 -18.51
N GLU A 480 1.03 -35.18 -19.80
CA GLU A 480 0.33 -35.88 -20.88
C GLU A 480 0.49 -37.40 -20.80
N SER A 481 1.61 -37.90 -20.27
CA SER A 481 1.82 -39.34 -20.11
C SER A 481 0.98 -39.99 -19.01
N CYS A 482 0.38 -39.21 -18.10
CA CYS A 482 -0.42 -39.74 -16.99
C CYS A 482 -1.62 -40.57 -17.50
N GLU A 483 -2.37 -40.07 -18.49
CA GLU A 483 -3.48 -40.81 -19.11
C GLU A 483 -2.97 -42.09 -19.80
N THR A 484 -1.82 -42.03 -20.48
CA THR A 484 -1.21 -43.18 -21.18
C THR A 484 -0.76 -44.27 -20.21
N VAL A 485 -0.23 -43.91 -19.03
CA VAL A 485 0.17 -44.87 -18.00
C VAL A 485 -1.06 -45.56 -17.42
N LEU A 486 -2.12 -44.82 -17.11
CA LEU A 486 -3.39 -45.40 -16.67
C LEU A 486 -4.01 -46.29 -17.75
N GLU A 487 -3.99 -45.88 -19.01
CA GLU A 487 -4.46 -46.71 -20.12
C GLU A 487 -3.69 -48.02 -20.23
N LYS A 488 -2.36 -47.98 -20.06
CA LYS A 488 -1.55 -49.19 -20.04
C LYS A 488 -1.92 -50.10 -18.86
N GLU A 489 -2.16 -49.54 -17.66
CA GLU A 489 -2.60 -50.30 -16.50
C GLU A 489 -3.96 -50.98 -16.75
N VAL A 490 -4.91 -50.29 -17.38
CA VAL A 490 -6.19 -50.88 -17.83
C VAL A 490 -5.94 -52.07 -18.75
N GLN A 491 -5.09 -51.90 -19.76
CA GLN A 491 -4.79 -52.95 -20.73
C GLN A 491 -4.12 -54.16 -20.07
N ASP A 492 -3.20 -53.93 -19.13
CA ASP A 492 -2.54 -54.98 -18.36
C ASP A 492 -3.54 -55.74 -17.46
N LEU A 493 -4.49 -55.03 -16.83
CA LEU A 493 -5.58 -55.63 -16.05
C LEU A 493 -6.53 -56.43 -16.94
N ALA A 494 -6.91 -55.91 -18.10
CA ALA A 494 -7.75 -56.60 -19.06
C ALA A 494 -7.09 -57.88 -19.60
N LYS A 495 -5.79 -57.83 -19.89
CA LYS A 495 -5.02 -59.00 -20.31
C LYS A 495 -4.99 -60.07 -19.21
N LYS A 496 -4.72 -59.69 -17.95
CA LYS A 496 -4.81 -60.61 -16.81
C LYS A 496 -6.19 -61.24 -16.69
N ASN A 497 -7.24 -60.47 -16.93
CA ASN A 497 -8.62 -60.95 -16.91
C ASN A 497 -8.90 -61.98 -18.01
N ALA A 498 -8.41 -61.76 -19.23
CA ALA A 498 -8.56 -62.70 -20.35
C ALA A 498 -7.80 -64.03 -20.14
N GLU A 499 -6.76 -64.04 -19.32
CA GLU A 499 -5.97 -65.24 -18.99
C GLU A 499 -6.63 -66.12 -17.89
N ILE A 500 -7.75 -65.68 -17.30
CA ILE A 500 -8.47 -66.44 -16.26
C ILE A 500 -9.11 -67.69 -16.85
N SER A 501 -8.47 -68.83 -16.60
CA SER A 501 -8.97 -70.16 -16.99
C SER A 501 -9.75 -70.88 -15.89
N LYS A 502 -9.57 -70.48 -14.61
CA LYS A 502 -10.24 -71.08 -13.44
C LYS A 502 -11.28 -70.12 -12.89
N TRP A 503 -12.52 -70.58 -12.75
CA TRP A 503 -13.67 -69.79 -12.31
C TRP A 503 -14.10 -70.18 -10.90
N ASN A 504 -13.24 -69.86 -9.91
CA ASN A 504 -13.54 -70.01 -8.48
C ASN A 504 -13.93 -68.66 -7.86
N SER A 505 -14.37 -68.66 -6.60
CA SER A 505 -14.71 -67.44 -5.83
C SER A 505 -13.69 -66.31 -5.93
N THR A 506 -12.40 -66.60 -5.79
CA THR A 506 -11.34 -65.59 -5.87
C THR A 506 -11.28 -64.94 -7.25
N SER A 507 -11.17 -65.74 -8.31
CA SER A 507 -11.10 -65.24 -9.68
C SER A 507 -12.39 -64.53 -10.09
N CYS A 508 -13.56 -65.02 -9.69
CA CYS A 508 -14.83 -64.35 -9.95
C CYS A 508 -14.92 -62.99 -9.21
N SER A 509 -14.44 -62.92 -7.97
CA SER A 509 -14.41 -61.66 -7.22
C SER A 509 -13.45 -60.64 -7.84
N GLU A 510 -12.33 -61.08 -8.41
CA GLU A 510 -11.40 -60.22 -9.16
C GLU A 510 -12.03 -59.71 -10.47
N ILE A 511 -12.68 -60.58 -11.25
CA ILE A 511 -13.43 -60.18 -12.46
C ILE A 511 -14.47 -59.12 -12.12
N ASN A 512 -15.24 -59.34 -11.05
CA ASN A 512 -16.27 -58.41 -10.58
C ASN A 512 -15.66 -57.05 -10.17
N LEU A 513 -14.52 -57.07 -9.47
CA LEU A 513 -13.82 -55.84 -9.10
C LEU A 513 -13.36 -55.05 -10.34
N TYR A 514 -12.77 -55.71 -11.33
CA TYR A 514 -12.35 -55.05 -12.57
C TYR A 514 -13.53 -54.49 -13.35
N TYR A 515 -14.60 -55.28 -13.52
CA TYR A 515 -15.83 -54.85 -14.17
C TYR A 515 -16.40 -53.59 -13.52
N LYS A 516 -16.50 -53.59 -12.18
CA LYS A 516 -16.99 -52.44 -11.42
C LYS A 516 -16.08 -51.22 -11.53
N CYS A 517 -14.76 -51.38 -11.48
CA CYS A 517 -13.82 -50.27 -11.67
C CYS A 517 -13.94 -49.66 -13.07
N PHE A 518 -13.93 -50.49 -14.12
CA PHE A 518 -14.05 -50.00 -15.50
C PHE A 518 -15.39 -49.33 -15.77
N THR A 519 -16.48 -49.87 -15.24
CA THR A 519 -17.82 -49.27 -15.36
C THR A 519 -17.88 -47.89 -14.69
N VAL A 520 -17.32 -47.75 -13.48
CA VAL A 520 -17.27 -46.45 -12.79
C VAL A 520 -16.35 -45.47 -13.51
N MET A 521 -15.20 -45.91 -14.03
CA MET A 521 -14.32 -45.09 -14.86
C MET A 521 -15.04 -44.58 -16.12
N GLN A 522 -15.74 -45.47 -16.83
CA GLN A 522 -16.54 -45.10 -18.01
C GLN A 522 -17.64 -44.10 -17.66
N LYS A 523 -18.39 -44.35 -16.59
CA LYS A 523 -19.45 -43.45 -16.10
C LYS A 523 -18.91 -42.06 -15.78
N ASN A 524 -17.71 -41.99 -15.21
CA ASN A 524 -17.05 -40.72 -14.90
C ASN A 524 -16.33 -40.11 -16.12
N GLY A 525 -16.30 -40.75 -17.28
CA GLY A 525 -15.68 -40.20 -18.48
C GLY A 525 -14.16 -40.36 -18.54
N ILE A 526 -13.59 -41.25 -17.74
CA ILE A 526 -12.15 -41.54 -17.72
C ILE A 526 -11.84 -42.58 -18.79
N LEU A 527 -10.92 -42.28 -19.71
CA LEU A 527 -10.45 -43.20 -20.76
C LEU A 527 -11.59 -43.86 -21.56
N LEU A 528 -12.65 -43.11 -21.91
CA LEU A 528 -13.89 -43.62 -22.52
C LEU A 528 -13.67 -44.59 -23.69
N ASN A 529 -12.72 -44.27 -24.57
CA ASN A 529 -12.41 -45.07 -25.76
C ASN A 529 -11.77 -46.43 -25.43
N VAL A 530 -11.11 -46.52 -24.26
CA VAL A 530 -10.45 -47.73 -23.78
C VAL A 530 -11.42 -48.55 -22.93
N MET A 531 -12.21 -47.89 -22.07
CA MET A 531 -13.10 -48.57 -21.11
C MET A 531 -14.16 -49.42 -21.79
N LYS A 532 -14.83 -48.88 -22.82
CA LYS A 532 -15.97 -49.57 -23.44
C LYS A 532 -15.58 -50.95 -24.00
N PRO A 533 -14.55 -51.10 -24.84
CA PRO A 533 -14.11 -52.41 -25.30
C PRO A 533 -13.75 -53.39 -24.18
N GLN A 534 -13.18 -52.91 -23.06
CA GLN A 534 -12.81 -53.79 -21.94
C GLN A 534 -14.04 -54.25 -21.13
N ILE A 535 -15.02 -53.38 -20.95
CA ILE A 535 -16.30 -53.73 -20.31
C ILE A 535 -17.01 -54.77 -21.17
N ASP A 536 -17.18 -54.48 -22.47
CA ASP A 536 -17.82 -55.40 -23.42
C ASP A 536 -17.10 -56.77 -23.45
N ALA A 537 -15.77 -56.79 -23.42
CA ALA A 537 -14.99 -58.03 -23.37
C ALA A 537 -15.23 -58.84 -22.08
N ILE A 538 -15.37 -58.19 -20.92
CA ILE A 538 -15.72 -58.88 -19.67
C ILE A 538 -17.14 -59.44 -19.76
N GLU A 539 -18.09 -58.67 -20.28
CA GLU A 539 -19.48 -59.10 -20.46
C GLU A 539 -19.57 -60.34 -21.35
N ASP A 540 -18.91 -60.32 -22.49
CA ASP A 540 -18.84 -61.44 -23.42
C ASP A 540 -18.13 -62.65 -22.79
N MET A 541 -17.04 -62.44 -22.04
CA MET A 541 -16.32 -63.51 -21.36
C MET A 541 -17.20 -64.23 -20.34
N VAL A 542 -17.90 -63.49 -19.47
CA VAL A 542 -18.81 -64.07 -18.46
C VAL A 542 -19.97 -64.79 -19.14
N LYS A 543 -20.59 -64.16 -20.14
CA LYS A 543 -21.70 -64.74 -20.90
C LYS A 543 -21.29 -66.04 -21.60
N ASN A 544 -20.20 -66.02 -22.36
CA ASN A 544 -19.69 -67.19 -23.08
C ASN A 544 -19.35 -68.33 -22.14
N ARG A 545 -18.77 -68.03 -20.96
CA ARG A 545 -18.48 -69.05 -19.96
C ARG A 545 -19.74 -69.70 -19.41
N VAL A 546 -20.74 -68.90 -19.05
CA VAL A 546 -22.02 -69.40 -18.52
C VAL A 546 -22.75 -70.25 -19.57
N GLU A 547 -22.78 -69.79 -20.82
CA GLU A 547 -23.36 -70.55 -21.94
C GLU A 547 -22.60 -71.84 -22.25
N GLN A 548 -21.26 -71.86 -22.08
CA GLN A 548 -20.48 -73.09 -22.23
C GLN A 548 -20.80 -74.09 -21.12
N ILE A 549 -20.89 -73.65 -19.86
CA ILE A 549 -21.25 -74.51 -18.73
C ILE A 549 -22.65 -75.10 -18.92
N GLU A 550 -23.60 -74.28 -19.38
CA GLU A 550 -24.95 -74.71 -19.72
C GLU A 550 -24.96 -75.76 -20.83
N LYS A 551 -24.26 -75.51 -21.95
CA LYS A 551 -24.16 -76.46 -23.06
C LYS A 551 -23.55 -77.78 -22.62
N ASP A 552 -22.45 -77.74 -21.87
CA ASP A 552 -21.80 -78.94 -21.33
C ASP A 552 -22.80 -79.73 -20.47
N ALA A 553 -23.54 -79.07 -19.59
CA ALA A 553 -24.54 -79.72 -18.75
C ALA A 553 -25.73 -80.32 -19.53
N ILE A 554 -26.13 -79.71 -20.66
CA ILE A 554 -27.21 -80.24 -21.52
C ILE A 554 -26.79 -81.51 -22.26
N THR A 555 -25.49 -81.69 -22.54
CA THR A 555 -25.01 -82.90 -23.25
C THR A 555 -25.13 -84.19 -22.42
N ASP A 556 -25.11 -84.08 -21.09
CA ASP A 556 -25.34 -85.18 -20.16
C ASP A 556 -26.15 -84.70 -18.95
N LEU A 557 -27.46 -85.02 -18.97
CA LEU A 557 -28.41 -84.65 -17.92
C LEU A 557 -28.43 -85.64 -16.74
N GLY A 558 -27.35 -86.37 -16.51
CA GLY A 558 -27.11 -87.14 -15.28
C GLY A 558 -26.85 -86.23 -14.07
N VAL A 559 -27.31 -86.64 -12.88
CA VAL A 559 -27.18 -85.85 -11.64
C VAL A 559 -25.71 -85.50 -11.35
N GLU A 560 -24.82 -86.49 -11.43
CA GLU A 560 -23.37 -86.35 -11.20
C GLU A 560 -22.69 -85.41 -12.19
N HIS A 561 -23.29 -85.23 -13.38
CA HIS A 561 -22.81 -84.29 -14.38
C HIS A 561 -23.38 -82.89 -14.13
N VAL A 562 -24.68 -82.75 -13.95
CA VAL A 562 -25.37 -81.46 -13.84
C VAL A 562 -25.04 -80.71 -12.55
N LEU A 563 -24.89 -81.41 -11.42
CA LEU A 563 -24.66 -80.81 -10.11
C LEU A 563 -23.42 -79.90 -10.06
N PRO A 564 -22.20 -80.34 -10.46
CA PRO A 564 -21.03 -79.47 -10.50
C PRO A 564 -21.18 -78.23 -11.41
N ARG A 565 -21.99 -78.30 -12.46
CA ARG A 565 -22.20 -77.18 -13.40
C ARG A 565 -23.15 -76.15 -12.82
N LEU A 566 -24.23 -76.58 -12.17
CA LEU A 566 -25.12 -75.70 -11.43
C LEU A 566 -24.39 -74.97 -10.30
N LEU A 567 -23.55 -75.68 -9.54
CA LEU A 567 -22.72 -75.06 -8.50
C LEU A 567 -21.73 -74.05 -9.09
N SER A 568 -21.09 -74.37 -10.22
CA SER A 568 -20.20 -73.43 -10.91
C SER A 568 -20.91 -72.18 -11.44
N MET A 569 -22.12 -72.33 -12.00
CA MET A 569 -22.94 -71.18 -12.39
C MET A 569 -23.36 -70.36 -11.17
N LYS A 570 -23.70 -71.02 -10.06
CA LYS A 570 -24.05 -70.32 -8.82
C LYS A 570 -22.89 -69.54 -8.23
N GLU A 571 -21.67 -70.10 -8.27
CA GLU A 571 -20.44 -69.42 -7.86
C GLU A 571 -20.24 -68.11 -8.66
N ILE A 572 -20.45 -68.16 -9.98
CA ILE A 572 -20.39 -66.97 -10.85
C ILE A 572 -21.49 -65.96 -10.46
N SER A 573 -22.73 -66.41 -10.27
CA SER A 573 -23.88 -65.57 -9.88
C SER A 573 -23.66 -64.86 -8.53
N VAL A 574 -23.03 -65.53 -7.56
CA VAL A 574 -22.78 -64.99 -6.22
C VAL A 574 -21.61 -64.00 -6.23
N HIS A 575 -20.51 -64.33 -6.92
CA HIS A 575 -19.29 -63.53 -6.87
C HIS A 575 -19.21 -62.43 -7.94
N ILE A 576 -19.98 -62.53 -9.03
CA ILE A 576 -20.12 -61.52 -10.08
C ILE A 576 -21.56 -61.00 -10.14
N PHE A 577 -21.95 -60.32 -9.06
CA PHE A 577 -23.34 -59.96 -8.77
C PHE A 577 -24.04 -59.19 -9.91
N ASP A 578 -23.33 -58.35 -10.66
CA ASP A 578 -23.91 -57.58 -11.77
C ASP A 578 -24.46 -58.47 -12.90
N PHE A 579 -24.00 -59.72 -12.99
CA PHE A 579 -24.48 -60.72 -13.97
C PHE A 579 -25.51 -61.69 -13.38
N LYS A 580 -25.85 -61.56 -12.08
CA LYS A 580 -26.73 -62.49 -11.36
C LYS A 580 -28.01 -62.81 -12.13
N ALA A 581 -28.72 -61.81 -12.62
CA ALA A 581 -29.99 -62.01 -13.33
C ALA A 581 -29.82 -62.83 -14.63
N MET A 582 -28.73 -62.62 -15.37
CA MET A 582 -28.41 -63.39 -16.58
C MET A 582 -28.08 -64.84 -16.22
N VAL A 583 -27.26 -65.05 -15.20
CA VAL A 583 -26.83 -66.38 -14.77
C VAL A 583 -27.99 -67.17 -14.16
N ASP A 584 -28.79 -66.56 -13.29
CA ASP A 584 -29.95 -67.18 -12.66
C ASP A 584 -30.97 -67.62 -13.72
N LYS A 585 -31.20 -66.82 -14.76
CA LYS A 585 -32.03 -67.22 -15.91
C LYS A 585 -31.50 -68.47 -16.60
N ARG A 586 -30.18 -68.59 -16.82
CA ARG A 586 -29.58 -69.78 -17.43
C ARG A 586 -29.63 -71.01 -16.52
N ILE A 587 -29.50 -70.80 -15.21
CA ILE A 587 -29.72 -71.85 -14.20
C ILE A 587 -31.15 -72.39 -14.31
N ASP A 588 -32.15 -71.51 -14.39
CA ASP A 588 -33.57 -71.89 -14.53
C ASP A 588 -33.84 -72.66 -15.84
N GLU A 589 -33.21 -72.24 -16.94
CA GLU A 589 -33.28 -72.91 -18.24
C GLU A 589 -32.70 -74.34 -18.17
N LEU A 590 -31.53 -74.50 -17.53
CA LEU A 590 -30.89 -75.81 -17.31
C LEU A 590 -31.72 -76.72 -16.39
N LEU A 591 -32.25 -76.20 -15.28
CA LEU A 591 -33.14 -76.94 -14.38
C LEU A 591 -34.43 -77.38 -15.09
N SER A 592 -34.97 -76.51 -15.95
CA SER A 592 -36.14 -76.84 -16.77
C SER A 592 -35.84 -77.91 -17.82
N ALA A 593 -34.66 -77.89 -18.44
CA ALA A 593 -34.20 -78.94 -19.35
C ALA A 593 -34.02 -80.29 -18.62
N TYR A 594 -33.37 -80.28 -17.46
CA TYR A 594 -33.20 -81.44 -16.59
C TYR A 594 -34.55 -82.05 -16.18
N LYS A 595 -35.50 -81.20 -15.75
CA LYS A 595 -36.86 -81.63 -15.40
C LYS A 595 -37.60 -82.27 -16.57
N ARG A 596 -37.49 -81.72 -17.78
CA ARG A 596 -38.12 -82.29 -18.98
C ARG A 596 -37.56 -83.66 -19.33
N HIS A 597 -36.24 -83.81 -19.32
CA HIS A 597 -35.56 -85.07 -19.64
C HIS A 597 -35.89 -86.18 -18.63
N ASN A 598 -35.95 -85.84 -17.34
CA ASN A 598 -36.15 -86.81 -16.25
C ASN A 598 -37.61 -86.90 -15.76
N SER A 599 -38.57 -86.28 -16.47
CA SER A 599 -39.99 -86.20 -16.10
C SER A 599 -40.71 -87.54 -15.94
N LYS A 600 -40.17 -88.63 -16.50
CA LYS A 600 -40.71 -90.00 -16.33
C LYS A 600 -40.24 -90.69 -15.04
N ASN A 601 -39.19 -90.17 -14.37
CA ASN A 601 -38.64 -90.68 -13.11
C ASN A 601 -38.62 -89.56 -12.06
N GLY A 602 -39.75 -89.34 -11.36
CA GLY A 602 -39.88 -88.29 -10.32
C GLY A 602 -38.84 -88.37 -9.18
N MET A 603 -38.14 -89.49 -9.06
CA MET A 603 -37.05 -89.71 -8.11
C MET A 603 -35.76 -88.91 -8.45
N SER A 604 -35.52 -88.57 -9.73
CA SER A 604 -34.28 -87.89 -10.17
C SER A 604 -34.21 -86.41 -9.77
N ILE A 605 -35.35 -85.70 -9.80
CA ILE A 605 -35.42 -84.29 -9.35
C ILE A 605 -35.21 -84.21 -7.84
N SER A 606 -35.82 -85.15 -7.10
CA SER A 606 -35.67 -85.25 -5.64
C SER A 606 -34.22 -85.59 -5.25
N LEU A 607 -33.53 -86.42 -6.03
CA LEU A 607 -32.12 -86.77 -5.81
C LEU A 607 -31.18 -85.59 -6.08
N LEU A 608 -31.39 -84.82 -7.17
CA LEU A 608 -30.64 -83.60 -7.45
C LEU A 608 -30.85 -82.55 -6.36
N ALA A 609 -32.09 -82.36 -5.91
CA ALA A 609 -32.40 -81.44 -4.81
C ALA A 609 -31.73 -81.87 -3.49
N LEU A 610 -31.75 -83.16 -3.16
CA LEU A 610 -31.08 -83.73 -1.97
C LEU A 610 -29.54 -83.60 -2.03
N GLN A 611 -28.94 -83.66 -3.24
CA GLN A 611 -27.50 -83.46 -3.39
C GLN A 611 -27.11 -81.97 -3.36
N LEU A 612 -27.94 -81.08 -3.92
CA LEU A 612 -27.79 -79.62 -3.75
C LEU A 612 -27.97 -79.21 -2.27
N GLU A 613 -28.84 -79.89 -1.51
CA GLU A 613 -29.05 -79.69 -0.08
C GLU A 613 -27.80 -79.98 0.78
N LYS A 614 -26.89 -80.84 0.30
CA LYS A 614 -25.60 -81.11 0.96
C LYS A 614 -24.54 -80.05 0.68
N ASP A 615 -24.77 -79.18 -0.30
CA ASP A 615 -23.87 -78.08 -0.63
C ASP A 615 -24.32 -76.79 0.11
N PRO A 616 -23.40 -76.04 0.74
CA PRO A 616 -23.72 -74.80 1.45
C PRO A 616 -24.43 -73.73 0.59
N SER A 617 -24.42 -73.84 -0.73
CA SER A 617 -25.04 -72.87 -1.65
C SER A 617 -26.50 -73.18 -2.07
N GLY A 618 -27.08 -74.32 -1.67
CA GLY A 618 -28.43 -74.81 -2.05
C GLY A 618 -29.63 -74.37 -1.17
N ILE A 619 -29.54 -73.25 -0.46
CA ILE A 619 -30.31 -72.96 0.77
C ILE A 619 -31.84 -72.80 0.60
N GLY A 620 -32.38 -72.41 -0.57
CA GLY A 620 -33.80 -72.03 -0.71
C GLY A 620 -34.82 -73.18 -0.58
N TYR A 621 -34.50 -74.39 -1.04
CA TYR A 621 -35.39 -75.56 -0.96
C TYR A 621 -35.40 -76.17 0.46
N ASN A 622 -34.31 -75.98 1.21
CA ASN A 622 -34.13 -76.49 2.58
C ASN A 622 -35.09 -75.82 3.58
N VAL A 623 -35.42 -74.54 3.37
CA VAL A 623 -36.31 -73.78 4.25
C VAL A 623 -37.73 -74.37 4.25
N ALA A 624 -38.29 -74.64 3.07
CA ALA A 624 -39.63 -75.21 2.94
C ALA A 624 -39.75 -76.61 3.55
N LEU A 625 -38.79 -77.50 3.27
CA LEU A 625 -38.80 -78.86 3.79
C LEU A 625 -38.59 -78.91 5.32
N PHE A 626 -37.72 -78.02 5.84
CA PHE A 626 -37.52 -77.86 7.28
C PHE A 626 -38.80 -77.39 7.96
N ASN A 627 -39.44 -76.32 7.48
CA ASN A 627 -40.65 -75.76 8.08
C ASN A 627 -41.84 -76.73 8.05
N VAL A 628 -42.01 -77.52 6.99
CA VAL A 628 -43.06 -78.55 6.93
C VAL A 628 -42.82 -79.66 7.97
N LYS A 629 -41.56 -80.07 8.17
CA LYS A 629 -41.21 -81.06 9.21
C LYS A 629 -41.34 -80.49 10.62
N THR A 630 -40.98 -79.24 10.84
CA THR A 630 -41.03 -78.61 12.17
C THR A 630 -42.44 -78.18 12.58
N GLN A 631 -43.31 -77.78 11.65
CA GLN A 631 -44.74 -77.53 11.93
C GLN A 631 -45.47 -78.77 12.45
N SER A 632 -45.02 -79.97 12.10
CA SER A 632 -45.56 -81.23 12.66
C SER A 632 -45.16 -81.48 14.12
N HIS A 633 -44.15 -80.77 14.63
CA HIS A 633 -43.63 -80.86 16.00
C HIS A 633 -43.96 -79.59 16.81
N GLY A 634 -45.24 -79.40 17.13
CA GLY A 634 -45.71 -78.29 17.97
C GLY A 634 -45.26 -78.37 19.44
N ILE A 635 -45.67 -77.39 20.25
CA ILE A 635 -45.32 -77.30 21.68
C ILE A 635 -45.70 -78.56 22.46
N ASP A 636 -46.83 -79.18 22.16
CA ASP A 636 -47.27 -80.45 22.76
C ASP A 636 -46.28 -81.60 22.56
N HIS A 637 -45.68 -81.67 21.37
CA HIS A 637 -44.69 -82.69 21.05
C HIS A 637 -43.37 -82.42 21.79
N VAL A 638 -42.97 -81.14 21.90
CA VAL A 638 -41.76 -80.74 22.62
C VAL A 638 -41.90 -81.03 24.12
N LEU A 639 -42.99 -80.58 24.75
CA LEU A 639 -43.23 -80.78 26.18
C LEU A 639 -43.23 -82.27 26.56
N LYS A 640 -43.82 -83.13 25.73
CA LYS A 640 -43.81 -84.60 25.92
C LYS A 640 -42.42 -85.24 25.87
N LYS A 641 -41.42 -84.58 25.25
CA LYS A 641 -40.07 -85.11 25.03
C LYS A 641 -38.98 -84.42 25.84
N VAL A 642 -39.32 -83.38 26.61
CA VAL A 642 -38.33 -82.67 27.44
C VAL A 642 -38.01 -83.52 28.67
N GLU A 643 -36.85 -84.17 28.68
CA GLU A 643 -36.34 -84.88 29.84
C GLU A 643 -35.66 -83.92 30.83
N THR A 644 -36.21 -83.79 32.04
CA THR A 644 -35.60 -82.99 33.10
C THR A 644 -34.91 -83.85 34.16
N LYS A 645 -33.61 -83.60 34.35
CA LYS A 645 -32.84 -84.18 35.47
C LYS A 645 -33.29 -83.54 36.80
N GLY A 646 -34.31 -84.11 37.43
CA GLY A 646 -34.63 -83.90 38.84
C GLY A 646 -35.51 -82.69 39.23
N VAL A 647 -36.04 -81.92 38.28
CA VAL A 647 -37.00 -80.82 38.55
C VAL A 647 -38.24 -80.99 37.69
N LYS A 648 -39.42 -81.08 38.30
CA LYS A 648 -40.68 -81.21 37.56
C LYS A 648 -41.02 -79.88 36.87
N ILE A 649 -41.10 -79.88 35.54
CA ILE A 649 -41.52 -78.73 34.75
C ILE A 649 -43.03 -78.50 34.94
N ASP A 650 -43.42 -77.23 35.06
CA ASP A 650 -44.81 -76.81 34.95
C ASP A 650 -45.16 -76.65 33.46
N GLU A 651 -45.56 -77.77 32.84
CA GLU A 651 -45.86 -77.86 31.40
C GLU A 651 -46.94 -76.85 31.00
N ALA A 652 -48.01 -76.72 31.78
CA ALA A 652 -49.12 -75.80 31.50
C ALA A 652 -48.67 -74.33 31.50
N LYS A 653 -47.72 -73.97 32.37
CA LYS A 653 -47.17 -72.61 32.40
C LYS A 653 -46.22 -72.31 31.24
N LEU A 654 -45.45 -73.30 30.78
CA LEU A 654 -44.60 -73.14 29.60
C LEU A 654 -45.41 -73.11 28.31
N GLU A 655 -46.41 -73.98 28.18
CA GLU A 655 -47.36 -73.98 27.08
C GLU A 655 -48.03 -72.61 26.96
N LYS A 656 -48.55 -72.08 28.06
CA LYS A 656 -49.14 -70.73 28.08
C LYS A 656 -48.16 -69.63 27.63
N LYS A 657 -46.91 -69.68 28.10
CA LYS A 657 -45.88 -68.71 27.69
C LYS A 657 -45.50 -68.83 26.22
N TYR A 658 -45.46 -70.05 25.68
CA TYR A 658 -45.23 -70.29 24.27
C TYR A 658 -46.39 -69.73 23.44
N GLU A 659 -47.64 -69.93 23.85
CA GLU A 659 -48.79 -69.37 23.14
C GLU A 659 -48.83 -67.83 23.20
N ASP A 660 -48.46 -67.23 24.34
CA ASP A 660 -48.30 -65.77 24.45
C ASP A 660 -47.24 -65.26 23.45
N PHE A 661 -46.08 -65.94 23.36
CA PHE A 661 -45.03 -65.65 22.37
C PHE A 661 -45.54 -65.81 20.93
N ASN A 662 -46.12 -66.97 20.60
CA ASN A 662 -46.51 -67.36 19.25
C ASN A 662 -47.59 -66.43 18.70
N THR A 663 -48.53 -66.00 19.56
CA THR A 663 -49.56 -65.02 19.22
C THR A 663 -48.96 -63.67 18.83
N ILE A 664 -48.02 -63.14 19.63
CA ILE A 664 -47.35 -61.87 19.35
C ILE A 664 -46.49 -62.00 18.09
N TYR A 665 -45.71 -63.06 17.99
CA TYR A 665 -44.82 -63.35 16.86
C TYR A 665 -45.59 -63.37 15.54
N ARG A 666 -46.67 -64.16 15.44
CA ARG A 666 -47.49 -64.26 14.22
C ARG A 666 -48.07 -62.92 13.81
N LYS A 667 -48.54 -62.13 14.77
CA LYS A 667 -49.05 -60.78 14.50
C LYS A 667 -47.95 -59.87 13.94
N LEU A 668 -46.75 -59.88 14.53
CA LEU A 668 -45.63 -59.07 14.04
C LEU A 668 -45.20 -59.46 12.63
N ILE A 669 -45.19 -60.75 12.30
CA ILE A 669 -44.94 -61.20 10.92
C ILE A 669 -46.02 -60.67 9.98
N GLN A 670 -47.30 -60.88 10.30
CA GLN A 670 -48.41 -60.44 9.46
C GLN A 670 -48.39 -58.93 9.21
N ASP A 671 -48.13 -58.12 10.24
CA ASP A 671 -48.13 -56.66 10.15
C ASP A 671 -46.93 -56.09 9.36
N ASN A 672 -45.85 -56.86 9.20
CA ASN A 672 -44.58 -56.37 8.64
C ASN A 672 -44.06 -57.15 7.42
N LEU A 673 -44.74 -58.21 6.98
CA LEU A 673 -44.33 -59.02 5.83
C LEU A 673 -44.65 -58.31 4.51
N ALA A 674 -43.67 -57.60 3.96
CA ALA A 674 -43.75 -56.91 2.67
C ALA A 674 -42.43 -57.07 1.89
N GLU A 675 -42.45 -56.89 0.56
CA GLU A 675 -41.29 -57.07 -0.35
C GLU A 675 -40.06 -56.19 0.05
N LYS A 676 -40.29 -55.13 0.83
CA LYS A 676 -39.26 -54.31 1.49
C LYS A 676 -39.71 -53.96 2.92
N PRO A 677 -39.50 -54.82 3.91
CA PRO A 677 -40.01 -54.60 5.26
C PRO A 677 -39.20 -53.49 5.95
N THR A 678 -39.87 -52.52 6.58
CA THR A 678 -39.19 -51.47 7.36
C THR A 678 -38.92 -51.98 8.78
N LEU A 679 -37.76 -52.61 8.97
CA LEU A 679 -37.41 -53.33 10.21
C LEU A 679 -37.00 -52.43 11.39
N SER A 680 -36.87 -51.12 11.17
CA SER A 680 -36.42 -50.16 12.18
C SER A 680 -37.35 -50.07 13.39
N MET A 681 -38.66 -50.25 13.17
CA MET A 681 -39.67 -50.26 14.24
C MET A 681 -39.49 -51.47 15.18
N LEU A 682 -39.25 -52.66 14.63
CA LEU A 682 -38.99 -53.87 15.42
C LEU A 682 -37.71 -53.73 16.25
N VAL A 683 -36.63 -53.21 15.65
CA VAL A 683 -35.37 -52.95 16.37
C VAL A 683 -35.56 -51.94 17.51
N SER A 684 -36.38 -50.90 17.30
CA SER A 684 -36.72 -49.92 18.32
C SER A 684 -37.51 -50.55 19.48
N ASN A 685 -38.51 -51.37 19.16
CA ASN A 685 -39.32 -52.09 20.16
C ASN A 685 -38.46 -53.06 20.99
N ILE A 686 -37.57 -53.84 20.36
CA ILE A 686 -36.63 -54.71 21.06
C ILE A 686 -35.80 -53.90 22.06
N LYS A 687 -35.21 -52.77 21.64
CA LYS A 687 -34.42 -51.90 22.53
C LYS A 687 -35.24 -51.37 23.70
N MET A 688 -36.51 -50.99 23.48
CA MET A 688 -37.40 -50.55 24.54
C MET A 688 -37.72 -51.66 25.55
N ILE A 689 -38.04 -52.86 25.06
CA ILE A 689 -38.34 -54.01 25.91
C ILE A 689 -37.10 -54.41 26.72
N THR A 690 -35.92 -54.48 26.08
CA THR A 690 -34.64 -54.83 26.71
C THR A 690 -34.25 -53.87 27.82
N ARG A 691 -34.40 -52.55 27.64
CA ARG A 691 -34.18 -51.55 28.71
C ARG A 691 -35.03 -51.83 29.94
N GLY A 692 -36.24 -52.36 29.72
CA GLY A 692 -37.18 -52.70 30.78
C GLY A 692 -36.91 -54.02 31.50
N ILE A 693 -35.85 -54.75 31.13
CA ILE A 693 -35.42 -56.04 31.73
C ILE A 693 -33.89 -56.13 31.92
N GLU A 694 -33.17 -55.03 31.70
CA GLU A 694 -31.70 -54.97 31.79
C GLU A 694 -31.26 -55.21 33.24
N GLN A 695 -30.29 -56.10 33.43
CA GLN A 695 -29.80 -56.52 34.74
C GLN A 695 -28.29 -56.39 34.80
N LYS A 696 -27.76 -56.06 35.98
CA LYS A 696 -26.31 -56.00 36.21
C LYS A 696 -25.77 -57.43 36.35
N PRO A 697 -24.60 -57.77 35.77
CA PRO A 697 -24.02 -59.12 35.84
C PRO A 697 -23.89 -59.67 37.27
N ASP A 698 -23.60 -58.78 38.23
CA ASP A 698 -23.37 -59.16 39.63
C ASP A 698 -24.65 -59.17 40.48
N ASN A 699 -25.81 -58.85 39.90
CA ASN A 699 -27.11 -58.80 40.60
C ASN A 699 -28.28 -59.14 39.66
N VAL A 700 -28.40 -60.42 39.34
CA VAL A 700 -29.47 -60.97 38.49
C VAL A 700 -30.67 -61.38 39.36
N ASP A 701 -31.82 -60.73 39.14
CA ASP A 701 -33.10 -61.05 39.78
C ASP A 701 -34.18 -61.41 38.72
N TRP A 702 -34.70 -62.63 38.79
CA TRP A 702 -35.78 -63.10 37.91
C TRP A 702 -37.17 -62.79 38.47
N SER A 703 -37.45 -61.51 38.67
CA SER A 703 -38.76 -61.03 39.13
C SER A 703 -39.89 -61.42 38.17
N ALA A 704 -41.14 -61.41 38.66
CA ALA A 704 -42.31 -61.67 37.82
C ALA A 704 -42.41 -60.68 36.64
N THR A 705 -42.05 -59.41 36.87
CA THR A 705 -42.02 -58.36 35.85
C THR A 705 -41.07 -58.69 34.71
N ILE A 706 -39.87 -59.20 35.01
CA ILE A 706 -38.89 -59.61 33.99
C ILE A 706 -39.39 -60.87 33.27
N ARG A 707 -39.83 -61.90 34.01
CA ARG A 707 -40.29 -63.18 33.45
C ARG A 707 -41.51 -63.06 32.54
N ASN A 708 -42.36 -62.06 32.74
CA ASN A 708 -43.55 -61.83 31.91
C ASN A 708 -43.24 -61.06 30.62
N LYS A 709 -42.09 -60.36 30.53
CA LYS A 709 -41.65 -59.67 29.30
C LYS A 709 -40.88 -60.57 28.33
N ILE A 710 -40.45 -61.76 28.78
CA ILE A 710 -39.65 -62.69 27.96
C ILE A 710 -40.40 -63.12 26.68
N PRO A 711 -41.68 -63.57 26.73
CA PRO A 711 -42.38 -63.98 25.50
C PRO A 711 -42.47 -62.84 24.48
N ASP A 712 -42.73 -61.62 24.94
CA ASP A 712 -42.82 -60.42 24.09
C ASP A 712 -41.47 -60.05 23.46
N LEU A 713 -40.38 -60.08 24.25
CA LEU A 713 -39.03 -59.87 23.73
C LEU A 713 -38.65 -60.91 22.67
N MET A 714 -38.89 -62.19 22.97
CA MET A 714 -38.57 -63.29 22.06
C MET A 714 -39.38 -63.17 20.77
N ALA A 715 -40.67 -62.79 20.86
CA ALA A 715 -41.51 -62.59 19.69
C ALA A 715 -40.95 -61.52 18.76
N HIS A 716 -40.49 -60.40 19.30
CA HIS A 716 -39.87 -59.33 18.51
C HIS A 716 -38.51 -59.72 17.92
N ILE A 717 -37.67 -60.44 18.68
CA ILE A 717 -36.36 -60.92 18.20
C ILE A 717 -36.56 -61.91 17.05
N PHE A 718 -37.41 -62.92 17.24
CA PHE A 718 -37.66 -63.92 16.22
C PHE A 718 -38.42 -63.35 15.03
N ALA A 719 -39.34 -62.38 15.22
CA ALA A 719 -39.99 -61.69 14.11
C ALA A 719 -38.98 -60.92 13.25
N LEU A 720 -38.05 -60.19 13.89
CA LEU A 720 -36.97 -59.51 13.18
C LEU A 720 -36.12 -60.50 12.39
N TRP A 721 -35.72 -61.62 13.01
CA TRP A 721 -34.93 -62.65 12.36
C TRP A 721 -35.67 -63.27 11.16
N THR A 722 -36.94 -63.66 11.31
CA THR A 722 -37.75 -64.22 10.22
C THR A 722 -37.87 -63.23 9.06
N LEU A 723 -38.17 -61.95 9.33
CA LEU A 723 -38.38 -60.94 8.29
C LEU A 723 -37.09 -60.54 7.58
N GLN A 724 -35.95 -60.54 8.27
CA GLN A 724 -34.62 -60.35 7.65
C GLN A 724 -34.29 -61.45 6.64
N ASN A 725 -34.84 -62.65 6.85
CA ASN A 725 -34.61 -63.82 5.99
C ASN A 725 -35.84 -64.20 5.16
N ALA A 726 -36.80 -63.28 4.97
CA ALA A 726 -38.03 -63.53 4.21
C ALA A 726 -37.82 -63.57 2.69
N GLN A 727 -36.58 -63.43 2.19
CA GLN A 727 -36.27 -63.47 0.77
C GLN A 727 -36.83 -64.74 0.10
N PHE A 728 -36.69 -65.91 0.74
CA PHE A 728 -37.20 -67.18 0.21
C PHE A 728 -38.73 -67.21 0.09
N TYR A 729 -39.45 -66.50 0.97
CA TYR A 729 -40.91 -66.37 0.89
C TYR A 729 -41.34 -65.55 -0.33
N PHE A 730 -40.63 -64.45 -0.63
CA PHE A 730 -40.92 -63.63 -1.80
C PHE A 730 -40.47 -64.29 -3.11
N ASP A 731 -39.38 -65.06 -3.06
CA ASP A 731 -38.90 -65.85 -4.19
C ASP A 731 -39.87 -66.99 -4.56
N ALA A 732 -40.65 -67.50 -3.59
CA ALA A 732 -41.63 -68.57 -3.78
C ALA A 732 -43.05 -68.09 -4.12
N LYS A 733 -43.22 -66.83 -4.54
CA LYS A 733 -44.52 -66.23 -4.88
C LYS A 733 -45.26 -67.02 -5.96
N GLY A 734 -46.45 -67.53 -5.62
CA GLY A 734 -47.27 -68.37 -6.51
C GLY A 734 -47.18 -69.89 -6.28
N ALA A 735 -46.39 -70.34 -5.30
CA ALA A 735 -46.40 -71.74 -4.85
C ALA A 735 -47.61 -72.06 -3.95
N ASP A 736 -48.12 -73.30 -4.01
CA ASP A 736 -49.32 -73.76 -3.27
C ASP A 736 -49.20 -73.64 -1.73
N ASN A 737 -47.98 -73.54 -1.19
CA ASN A 737 -47.71 -73.37 0.25
C ASN A 737 -46.57 -72.35 0.47
N GLN A 738 -46.75 -71.13 -0.04
CA GLN A 738 -45.75 -70.05 0.04
C GLN A 738 -45.28 -69.78 1.47
N ASP A 739 -46.17 -69.88 2.47
CA ASP A 739 -45.85 -69.65 3.88
C ASP A 739 -44.78 -70.63 4.42
N SER A 740 -44.66 -71.82 3.84
CA SER A 740 -43.61 -72.77 4.21
C SER A 740 -42.19 -72.27 3.91
N TYR A 741 -42.02 -71.25 3.07
CA TYR A 741 -40.72 -70.67 2.74
C TYR A 741 -40.28 -69.55 3.71
N LEU A 742 -41.08 -69.23 4.74
CA LEU A 742 -40.68 -68.32 5.82
C LEU A 742 -39.86 -69.06 6.88
N LEU A 743 -38.64 -68.62 7.16
CA LEU A 743 -37.85 -69.16 8.27
C LEU A 743 -38.53 -68.90 9.62
N GLN A 744 -39.08 -69.94 10.24
CA GLN A 744 -39.84 -69.86 11.49
C GLN A 744 -39.07 -70.50 12.66
N PRO A 745 -39.19 -69.96 13.89
CA PRO A 745 -38.61 -70.57 15.09
C PRO A 745 -39.30 -71.90 15.42
N HIS A 746 -38.53 -72.90 15.85
CA HIS A 746 -39.06 -74.16 16.35
C HIS A 746 -39.55 -74.00 17.78
N ALA A 747 -40.64 -74.69 18.19
CA ALA A 747 -41.19 -74.64 19.55
C ALA A 747 -40.25 -75.13 20.68
N ALA A 748 -39.05 -75.61 20.35
CA ALA A 748 -38.05 -76.07 21.31
C ALA A 748 -36.99 -75.00 21.60
N GLN A 749 -36.88 -74.02 20.69
CA GLN A 749 -36.12 -72.79 20.86
C GLN A 749 -37.00 -71.81 21.64
#